data_AF-A0A7K0DD52-F1
#
_entry.id   AF-A0A7K0DD52-F1
#
_cell.length_a   1.000
_cell.length_b   1.000
_cell.length_c   1.000
_cell.angle_alpha   90.00
_cell.angle_beta   90.00
_cell.angle_gamma   90.00
#
_symmetry.space_group_name_H-M   'P 1'
#
loop_
_entity.id
_entity.type
_entity.pdbx_description
1 polymer ?
#
loop_
_entity_poly.entity_id
_entity_poly.type
_entity_poly.pdbx_seq_one_letter_code
_entity_poly.pdbx_strand_id
1 'polypeptide(L)'
;MSDTNYSTDRHRVGRAIADITGEPAEAGMLGYGMADQKSTGIHTRLRSRAFVFADPITDRRVLLIVNDLPLIFSSITQEVLRRLAGRFGDTYHESNVMITATHTHCGPGGYSHHTLYNKTTDGFRPATFRAIVEGIVEAVERAHEDLAPATIRLAHGELRDASVNRSRAAFDRNPQADKDFFPDAIDPQTTLLRIDRDGEPVGAIDWFAAHNTSMTNRNTLISGDNKGYAAYHWERVVEGVDYLMDSEDPDFVAAFAQTNAGDVSPNLDGAPGHGPTNDEVENTRIIGTRQYEAAAKLSDGYMARMAGDIDCRLIHVDLSAMTVSAEFTGDGSEHRTGKPAAGASALAGAAFDGPTNWKTFHEGRNPLWDWMSKLAYRFGAKLRDAQAPKTIVAPSSVLNRFGGPYVQEIAPVQLIRIGELYLIGIPGEVTITAGLRLRRTVAQIVGAELPNVLVAGYANAYIHYITTPEEYDEQRYEGASTLFGRWELPALQQVAAGLATAMRDGVPVSPGIAAPDLADLPKPTKTTLPPDFPPGGKHFGDVVTEPEGSYRAGQKIVAEFAGAHPNRDLHRGGTYLMVQRYESGRWRVIADDGDWSTTFRWTRGAASSSLVTITWNSPADTPQGRYRIRYYGDSASHSGERIPFSGTTQEFEVSS
;
A
#
# COMPACT_ATOMS: atom_id res chain seq x y z
N MET A 1 -8.18 -21.42 -47.63
CA MET A 1 -8.21 -21.48 -46.16
C MET A 1 -8.16 -20.06 -45.68
N SER A 2 -9.29 -19.56 -45.21
CA SER A 2 -9.48 -18.19 -44.72
C SER A 2 -8.77 -18.01 -43.39
N ASP A 3 -7.94 -16.98 -43.28
CA ASP A 3 -7.35 -16.51 -42.02
C ASP A 3 -8.44 -16.22 -40.99
N THR A 4 -8.63 -17.14 -40.05
CA THR A 4 -9.56 -17.01 -38.93
C THR A 4 -8.89 -16.22 -37.80
N ASN A 5 -9.37 -14.99 -37.53
CA ASN A 5 -9.61 -14.33 -36.24
C ASN A 5 -8.83 -14.71 -34.95
N TYR A 6 -7.59 -15.20 -35.00
CA TYR A 6 -6.76 -15.44 -33.80
C TYR A 6 -6.25 -14.16 -33.10
N SER A 7 -6.65 -12.97 -33.58
CA SER A 7 -6.09 -11.69 -33.15
C SER A 7 -6.71 -11.10 -31.88
N THR A 8 -7.91 -11.50 -31.47
CA THR A 8 -8.59 -10.93 -30.29
C THR A 8 -8.22 -11.59 -28.97
N ASP A 9 -7.54 -12.73 -29.02
CA ASP A 9 -7.34 -13.54 -27.82
C ASP A 9 -6.04 -13.19 -27.09
N ARG A 10 -5.05 -12.57 -27.75
CA ARG A 10 -3.71 -12.28 -27.20
C ARG A 10 -3.63 -10.85 -26.69
N HIS A 11 -3.47 -10.62 -25.39
CA HIS A 11 -3.06 -9.31 -24.88
C HIS A 11 -1.54 -9.14 -25.03
N ARG A 12 -1.07 -7.90 -25.04
CA ARG A 12 0.33 -7.61 -24.71
C ARG A 12 0.39 -7.21 -23.26
N VAL A 13 1.31 -7.80 -22.51
CA VAL A 13 1.52 -7.48 -21.11
C VAL A 13 3.00 -7.23 -20.88
N GLY A 14 3.31 -6.07 -20.31
CA GLY A 14 4.63 -5.76 -19.78
C GLY A 14 4.54 -5.65 -18.26
N ARG A 15 5.60 -6.06 -17.58
CA ARG A 15 5.70 -6.06 -16.12
C ARG A 15 7.06 -5.53 -15.70
N ALA A 16 7.13 -4.91 -14.52
CA ALA A 16 8.41 -4.55 -13.94
C ALA A 16 8.28 -4.25 -12.45
N ILE A 17 9.43 -4.12 -11.80
CA ILE A 17 9.57 -3.77 -10.40
C ILE A 17 10.65 -2.70 -10.21
N ALA A 18 10.47 -1.82 -9.24
CA ALA A 18 11.48 -0.84 -8.86
C ALA A 18 11.42 -0.50 -7.36
N ASP A 19 12.55 -0.06 -6.81
CA ASP A 19 12.67 0.37 -5.41
C ASP A 19 12.04 1.76 -5.20
N ILE A 20 11.15 1.86 -4.22
CA ILE A 20 10.47 3.10 -3.78
C ILE A 20 10.76 3.44 -2.31
N THR A 21 11.76 2.80 -1.71
CA THR A 21 12.09 2.96 -0.29
C THR A 21 12.50 4.41 0.01
N GLY A 22 11.76 5.02 0.94
CA GLY A 22 12.03 6.35 1.44
C GLY A 22 13.11 6.38 2.53
N GLU A 23 13.06 7.41 3.36
CA GLU A 23 14.08 7.67 4.39
C GLU A 23 14.06 6.65 5.57
N PRO A 24 15.12 5.84 5.75
CA PRO A 24 15.15 4.78 6.77
C PRO A 24 15.50 5.25 8.18
N ALA A 25 15.90 6.51 8.39
CA ALA A 25 16.13 7.05 9.73
C ALA A 25 15.41 8.37 9.99
N GLU A 26 14.89 8.50 11.22
CA GLU A 26 14.27 9.71 11.77
C GLU A 26 13.11 10.28 10.93
N ALA A 27 12.51 9.48 10.04
CA ALA A 27 11.29 9.82 9.31
C ALA A 27 10.07 9.25 10.01
N GLY A 28 9.09 10.08 10.35
CA GLY A 28 7.86 9.59 10.96
C GLY A 28 7.12 8.66 9.99
N MET A 29 6.70 7.52 10.49
CA MET A 29 6.01 6.49 9.70
C MET A 29 4.54 6.87 9.50
N LEU A 30 3.96 6.44 8.38
CA LEU A 30 2.58 6.77 8.02
C LEU A 30 1.70 5.52 8.14
N GLY A 31 0.48 5.71 8.66
CA GLY A 31 -0.46 4.63 8.94
C GLY A 31 -1.06 4.80 10.34
N TYR A 32 -0.31 4.43 11.37
CA TYR A 32 -0.77 4.42 12.76
C TYR A 32 -1.04 5.79 13.41
N GLY A 33 -0.61 6.89 12.79
CA GLY A 33 -0.82 8.23 13.34
C GLY A 33 -0.02 8.52 14.62
N MET A 34 1.14 7.88 14.79
CA MET A 34 2.00 7.98 15.96
C MET A 34 3.16 8.93 15.69
N ALA A 35 3.24 10.05 16.41
CA ALA A 35 4.30 11.05 16.21
C ALA A 35 5.70 10.58 16.65
N ASP A 36 5.74 9.59 17.54
CA ASP A 36 6.96 8.97 18.07
C ASP A 36 7.42 7.75 17.27
N GLN A 37 6.58 7.21 16.38
CA GLN A 37 6.97 6.12 15.48
C GLN A 37 7.78 6.68 14.31
N LYS A 38 9.10 6.53 14.39
CA LYS A 38 10.05 6.98 13.36
C LYS A 38 10.87 5.82 12.85
N SER A 39 11.20 5.85 11.57
CA SER A 39 12.10 4.88 10.98
C SER A 39 13.46 4.91 11.69
N THR A 40 14.01 3.73 11.95
CA THR A 40 15.34 3.50 12.53
C THR A 40 16.12 2.47 11.74
N GLY A 41 15.65 2.11 10.54
CA GLY A 41 16.28 1.09 9.73
C GLY A 41 15.33 0.47 8.70
N ILE A 42 15.76 -0.66 8.15
CA ILE A 42 15.07 -1.43 7.12
C ILE A 42 15.02 -2.89 7.58
N HIS A 43 13.84 -3.49 7.50
CA HIS A 43 13.66 -4.94 7.51
C HIS A 43 13.52 -5.45 6.08
N THR A 44 12.65 -4.83 5.28
CA THR A 44 12.57 -5.08 3.84
C THR A 44 12.42 -3.78 3.07
N ARG A 45 13.01 -3.73 1.87
CA ARG A 45 12.81 -2.65 0.89
C ARG A 45 11.36 -2.60 0.42
N LEU A 46 10.87 -1.40 0.12
CA LEU A 46 9.55 -1.15 -0.45
C LEU A 46 9.64 -1.12 -1.97
N ARG A 47 8.73 -1.78 -2.68
CA ARG A 47 8.77 -1.91 -4.14
C ARG A 47 7.49 -1.41 -4.81
N SER A 48 7.64 -0.85 -6.00
CA SER A 48 6.55 -0.56 -6.94
C SER A 48 6.53 -1.64 -8.00
N ARG A 49 5.37 -2.24 -8.25
CA ARG A 49 5.16 -3.27 -9.27
C ARG A 49 4.17 -2.75 -10.30
N ALA A 50 4.64 -2.60 -11.54
CA ALA A 50 3.87 -2.03 -12.63
C ALA A 50 3.51 -3.10 -13.66
N PHE A 51 2.27 -3.08 -14.15
CA PHE A 51 1.76 -3.97 -15.17
C PHE A 51 1.04 -3.14 -16.24
N VAL A 52 1.52 -3.21 -17.48
CA VAL A 52 0.88 -2.58 -18.63
C VAL A 52 0.14 -3.66 -19.41
N PHE A 53 -1.17 -3.53 -19.51
CA PHE A 53 -2.03 -4.37 -20.34
C PHE A 53 -2.39 -3.59 -21.60
N ALA A 54 -2.15 -4.17 -22.78
CA ALA A 54 -2.47 -3.55 -24.05
C ALA A 54 -3.22 -4.51 -24.97
N ASP A 55 -4.27 -3.99 -25.61
CA ASP A 55 -5.01 -4.66 -26.65
C ASP A 55 -4.19 -4.58 -27.96
N PRO A 56 -3.88 -5.70 -28.62
CA PRO A 56 -3.02 -5.69 -29.80
C PRO A 56 -3.69 -5.09 -31.06
N ILE A 57 -5.03 -4.97 -31.07
CA ILE A 57 -5.80 -4.47 -32.21
C ILE A 57 -6.10 -2.98 -32.01
N THR A 58 -6.61 -2.60 -30.85
CA THR A 58 -7.05 -1.22 -30.59
C THR A 58 -5.95 -0.35 -30.00
N ASP A 59 -4.85 -0.94 -29.54
CA ASP A 59 -3.79 -0.31 -28.73
C ASP A 59 -4.34 0.42 -27.50
N ARG A 60 -5.55 0.06 -27.03
CA ARG A 60 -6.05 0.51 -25.74
C ARG A 60 -5.19 -0.09 -24.65
N ARG A 61 -4.80 0.74 -23.69
CA ARG A 61 -3.91 0.35 -22.60
C ARG A 61 -4.54 0.61 -21.26
N VAL A 62 -4.17 -0.21 -20.30
CA VAL A 62 -4.35 0.02 -18.88
C VAL A 62 -3.01 -0.19 -18.20
N LEU A 63 -2.65 0.73 -17.31
CA LEU A 63 -1.48 0.63 -16.45
C LEU A 63 -1.96 0.46 -15.00
N LEU A 64 -1.61 -0.67 -14.40
CA LEU A 64 -1.87 -0.97 -12.99
C LEU A 64 -0.55 -0.96 -12.21
N ILE A 65 -0.50 -0.19 -11.13
CA ILE A 65 0.69 -0.03 -10.31
C ILE A 65 0.34 -0.36 -8.85
N VAL A 66 0.96 -1.40 -8.30
CA VAL A 66 0.78 -1.82 -6.90
C VAL A 66 2.04 -1.47 -6.11
N ASN A 67 1.90 -0.67 -5.07
CA ASN A 67 3.04 -0.11 -4.34
C ASN A 67 3.07 -0.59 -2.89
N ASP A 68 4.23 -1.00 -2.41
CA ASP A 68 4.48 -1.23 -0.98
C ASP A 68 4.53 0.10 -0.24
N LEU A 69 3.38 0.74 -0.08
CA LEU A 69 3.22 2.04 0.57
C LEU A 69 2.08 2.01 1.58
N PRO A 70 2.12 2.90 2.59
CA PRO A 70 0.98 3.15 3.45
C PRO A 70 -0.25 3.60 2.68
N LEU A 71 -0.12 4.58 1.79
CA LEU A 71 -1.23 5.21 1.08
C LEU A 71 -0.75 5.79 -0.25
N ILE A 72 -1.66 5.89 -1.23
CA ILE A 72 -1.48 6.73 -2.42
C ILE A 72 -2.24 8.05 -2.23
N PHE A 73 -1.55 9.17 -2.40
CA PHE A 73 -2.14 10.50 -2.36
C PHE A 73 -2.20 11.11 -3.76
N SER A 74 -3.09 12.10 -3.95
CA SER A 74 -3.16 12.87 -5.19
C SER A 74 -1.81 13.51 -5.57
N SER A 75 -0.96 13.84 -4.59
CA SER A 75 0.39 14.37 -4.81
C SER A 75 1.29 13.40 -5.59
N ILE A 76 1.20 12.09 -5.31
CA ILE A 76 1.95 11.07 -6.04
C ILE A 76 1.33 10.91 -7.43
N THR A 77 0.01 10.74 -7.51
CA THR A 77 -0.69 10.50 -8.77
C THR A 77 -0.50 11.63 -9.79
N GLN A 78 -0.67 12.88 -9.36
CA GLN A 78 -0.49 14.06 -10.21
C GLN A 78 0.95 14.17 -10.73
N GLU A 79 1.94 13.97 -9.86
CA GLU A 79 3.36 14.06 -10.22
C GLU A 79 3.78 12.90 -11.15
N VAL A 80 3.32 11.67 -10.89
CA VAL A 80 3.58 10.51 -11.75
C VAL A 80 2.95 10.75 -13.13
N LEU A 81 1.67 11.11 -13.20
CA LEU A 81 1.01 11.41 -14.48
C LEU A 81 1.71 12.54 -15.24
N ARG A 82 2.18 13.58 -14.55
CA ARG A 82 2.96 14.67 -15.16
C ARG A 82 4.26 14.17 -15.78
N ARG A 83 4.99 13.28 -15.10
CA ARG A 83 6.23 12.67 -15.63
C ARG A 83 5.94 11.71 -16.78
N LEU A 84 4.91 10.88 -16.67
CA LEU A 84 4.50 9.97 -17.73
C LEU A 84 4.07 10.74 -18.98
N ALA A 85 3.31 11.83 -18.84
CA ALA A 85 2.94 12.69 -19.97
C ALA A 85 4.19 13.29 -20.64
N GLY A 86 5.19 13.69 -19.87
CA GLY A 86 6.46 14.20 -20.39
C GLY A 86 7.28 13.15 -21.17
N ARG A 87 7.15 11.86 -20.84
CA ARG A 87 7.91 10.77 -21.49
C ARG A 87 7.14 10.07 -22.60
N PHE A 88 5.84 9.87 -22.44
CA PHE A 88 5.00 9.02 -23.27
C PHE A 88 3.83 9.77 -23.94
N GLY A 89 3.77 11.10 -23.80
CA GLY A 89 2.65 11.90 -24.30
C GLY A 89 1.32 11.43 -23.70
N ASP A 90 0.29 11.31 -24.53
CA ASP A 90 -1.05 10.91 -24.08
C ASP A 90 -1.23 9.39 -23.88
N THR A 91 -0.16 8.59 -24.00
CA THR A 91 -0.23 7.12 -23.84
C THR A 91 -0.76 6.71 -22.45
N TYR A 92 -0.33 7.42 -21.42
CA TYR A 92 -0.72 7.19 -20.03
C TYR A 92 -1.36 8.46 -19.47
N HIS A 93 -2.64 8.35 -19.13
CA HIS A 93 -3.47 9.44 -18.62
C HIS A 93 -4.35 8.95 -17.46
N GLU A 94 -4.97 9.86 -16.73
CA GLU A 94 -5.68 9.54 -15.49
C GLU A 94 -6.73 8.42 -15.64
N SER A 95 -7.39 8.31 -16.79
CA SER A 95 -8.43 7.31 -16.97
C SER A 95 -7.88 5.90 -17.12
N ASN A 96 -6.66 5.74 -17.66
CA ASN A 96 -6.07 4.43 -17.93
C ASN A 96 -4.92 4.03 -16.99
N VAL A 97 -4.53 4.91 -16.06
CA VAL A 97 -3.55 4.62 -15.01
C VAL A 97 -4.26 4.44 -13.68
N MET A 98 -4.03 3.31 -13.01
CA MET A 98 -4.44 3.05 -11.63
C MET A 98 -3.22 2.84 -10.76
N ILE A 99 -3.02 3.72 -9.78
CA ILE A 99 -1.96 3.61 -8.77
C ILE A 99 -2.60 3.24 -7.44
N THR A 100 -2.30 2.06 -6.91
CA THR A 100 -2.81 1.56 -5.62
C THR A 100 -1.66 1.19 -4.67
N ALA A 101 -1.98 0.93 -3.41
CA ALA A 101 -1.04 0.58 -2.36
C ALA A 101 -1.44 -0.72 -1.66
N THR A 102 -0.44 -1.45 -1.17
CA THR A 102 -0.65 -2.60 -0.27
C THR A 102 -1.14 -2.18 1.12
N HIS A 103 -1.08 -0.88 1.43
CA HIS A 103 -1.46 -0.31 2.71
C HIS A 103 -0.57 -0.74 3.89
N THR A 104 0.75 -0.93 3.65
CA THR A 104 1.71 -1.21 4.75
C THR A 104 1.81 -0.03 5.72
N HIS A 105 1.65 -0.26 7.02
CA HIS A 105 1.85 0.80 8.02
C HIS A 105 3.34 0.98 8.40
N CYS A 106 4.23 0.30 7.68
CA CYS A 106 5.66 0.28 7.96
C CYS A 106 6.51 1.13 6.99
N GLY A 107 5.89 2.06 6.25
CA GLY A 107 6.60 2.99 5.35
C GLY A 107 6.86 4.37 5.96
N PRO A 108 7.95 5.06 5.58
CA PRO A 108 8.18 6.46 5.97
C PRO A 108 7.14 7.37 5.31
N GLY A 109 6.59 8.31 6.08
CA GLY A 109 5.57 9.25 5.62
C GLY A 109 6.12 10.56 5.03
N GLY A 110 5.26 11.59 5.02
CA GLY A 110 5.66 12.94 4.60
C GLY A 110 5.60 13.19 3.09
N TYR A 111 4.78 12.44 2.35
CA TYR A 111 4.70 12.53 0.88
C TYR A 111 3.32 12.97 0.37
N SER A 112 2.46 13.48 1.27
CA SER A 112 1.18 14.12 0.94
C SER A 112 1.34 15.63 0.72
N HIS A 113 0.50 16.23 -0.13
CA HIS A 113 0.35 17.70 -0.20
C HIS A 113 -0.76 18.25 0.72
N HIS A 114 -1.63 17.39 1.24
CA HIS A 114 -2.63 17.74 2.27
C HIS A 114 -2.00 17.65 3.66
N THR A 115 -2.22 18.70 4.47
CA THR A 115 -1.48 18.89 5.74
C THR A 115 -1.83 17.88 6.83
N LEU A 116 -3.03 17.29 6.84
CA LEU A 116 -3.40 16.27 7.84
C LEU A 116 -2.40 15.10 7.85
N TYR A 117 -2.09 14.58 6.67
CA TYR A 117 -1.32 13.34 6.51
C TYR A 117 0.19 13.52 6.78
N ASN A 118 0.64 14.75 6.99
CA ASN A 118 2.03 15.05 7.34
C ASN A 118 2.21 15.43 8.83
N LYS A 119 1.13 15.48 9.62
CA LYS A 119 1.19 15.94 11.02
C LYS A 119 2.03 15.04 11.91
N THR A 120 1.95 13.73 11.71
CA THR A 120 2.65 12.72 12.51
C THR A 120 3.96 12.27 11.85
N THR A 121 4.30 12.81 10.68
CA THR A 121 5.47 12.41 9.88
C THR A 121 6.61 13.44 9.93
N ASP A 122 6.53 14.40 10.85
CA ASP A 122 7.40 15.59 10.94
C ASP A 122 7.37 16.49 9.69
N GLY A 123 6.23 16.59 9.00
CA GLY A 123 6.05 17.45 7.82
C GLY A 123 6.30 16.74 6.49
N PHE A 124 6.42 17.54 5.41
CA PHE A 124 6.70 17.03 4.06
C PHE A 124 8.19 16.69 3.93
N ARG A 125 8.47 15.55 3.29
CA ARG A 125 9.78 14.91 3.17
C ARG A 125 10.12 14.75 1.68
N PRO A 126 10.80 15.74 1.07
CA PRO A 126 11.07 15.73 -0.37
C PRO A 126 11.91 14.54 -0.86
N ALA A 127 12.81 14.00 -0.03
CA ALA A 127 13.61 12.83 -0.39
C ALA A 127 12.73 11.57 -0.52
N THR A 128 11.89 11.32 0.49
CA THR A 128 10.91 10.22 0.47
C THR A 128 9.91 10.37 -0.68
N PHE A 129 9.31 11.55 -0.85
CA PHE A 129 8.38 11.81 -1.98
C PHE A 129 9.03 11.53 -3.34
N ARG A 130 10.27 12.00 -3.53
CA ARG A 130 11.01 11.82 -4.78
C ARG A 130 11.35 10.35 -5.03
N ALA A 131 11.82 9.62 -4.01
CA ALA A 131 12.14 8.19 -4.13
C ALA A 131 10.93 7.39 -4.59
N ILE A 132 9.75 7.69 -4.03
CA ILE A 132 8.50 7.04 -4.41
C ILE A 132 8.13 7.37 -5.86
N VAL A 133 8.10 8.65 -6.23
CA VAL A 133 7.73 9.07 -7.59
C VAL A 133 8.69 8.52 -8.64
N GLU A 134 9.99 8.60 -8.39
CA GLU A 134 11.02 8.12 -9.32
C GLU A 134 10.94 6.60 -9.48
N GLY A 135 10.83 5.84 -8.38
CA GLY A 135 10.70 4.39 -8.47
C GLY A 135 9.41 3.96 -9.17
N ILE A 136 8.28 4.62 -8.93
CA ILE A 136 7.04 4.35 -9.68
C ILE A 136 7.26 4.58 -11.17
N VAL A 137 7.84 5.72 -11.55
CA VAL A 137 8.07 6.05 -12.96
C VAL A 137 9.03 5.03 -13.59
N GLU A 138 10.13 4.66 -12.92
CA GLU A 138 11.05 3.63 -13.40
C GLU A 138 10.38 2.26 -13.62
N ALA A 139 9.52 1.83 -12.69
CA ALA A 139 8.74 0.60 -12.88
C ALA A 139 7.83 0.70 -14.12
N VAL A 140 7.17 1.84 -14.33
CA VAL A 140 6.31 2.04 -15.51
C VAL A 140 7.11 2.03 -16.81
N GLU A 141 8.30 2.64 -16.81
CA GLU A 141 9.18 2.68 -17.97
C GLU A 141 9.62 1.29 -18.38
N ARG A 142 10.13 0.51 -17.42
CA ARG A 142 10.54 -0.88 -17.65
C ARG A 142 9.36 -1.75 -18.08
N ALA A 143 8.20 -1.61 -17.43
CA ALA A 143 7.00 -2.36 -17.83
C ALA A 143 6.49 -1.95 -19.23
N HIS A 144 6.67 -0.70 -19.65
CA HIS A 144 6.36 -0.28 -21.02
C HIS A 144 7.31 -0.92 -22.03
N GLU A 145 8.61 -0.98 -21.71
CA GLU A 145 9.64 -1.59 -22.55
C GLU A 145 9.48 -3.11 -22.64
N ASP A 146 9.00 -3.75 -21.58
CA ASP A 146 8.71 -5.19 -21.48
C ASP A 146 7.39 -5.62 -22.17
N LEU A 147 6.69 -4.72 -22.88
CA LEU A 147 5.42 -5.06 -23.54
C LEU A 147 5.56 -6.15 -24.61
N ALA A 148 5.23 -7.40 -24.25
CA ALA A 148 5.29 -8.57 -25.13
C ALA A 148 3.94 -9.31 -25.20
N PRO A 149 3.67 -10.11 -26.26
CA PRO A 149 2.50 -10.98 -26.31
C PRO A 149 2.43 -11.90 -25.09
N ALA A 150 1.27 -11.95 -24.43
CA ALA A 150 1.06 -12.76 -23.24
C ALA A 150 -0.35 -13.36 -23.21
N THR A 151 -0.52 -14.40 -22.40
CA THR A 151 -1.82 -14.97 -22.06
C THR A 151 -2.17 -14.57 -20.65
N ILE A 152 -3.31 -13.91 -20.46
CA ILE A 152 -3.81 -13.56 -19.13
C ILE A 152 -4.81 -14.62 -18.68
N ARG A 153 -4.79 -14.95 -17.39
CA ARG A 153 -5.71 -15.92 -16.78
C ARG A 153 -6.24 -15.38 -15.47
N LEU A 154 -7.50 -15.67 -15.18
CA LEU A 154 -8.19 -15.24 -13.97
C LEU A 154 -8.68 -16.46 -13.20
N ALA A 155 -8.42 -16.51 -11.90
CA ALA A 155 -8.92 -17.54 -11.01
C ALA A 155 -9.36 -16.94 -9.66
N HIS A 156 -10.25 -17.66 -8.99
CA HIS A 156 -10.84 -17.24 -7.72
C HIS A 156 -10.73 -18.38 -6.72
N GLY A 157 -10.46 -18.03 -5.47
CA GLY A 157 -10.45 -18.95 -4.34
C GLY A 157 -10.99 -18.29 -3.09
N GLU A 158 -10.87 -19.02 -1.98
CA GLU A 158 -11.20 -18.51 -0.66
C GLU A 158 -10.00 -18.67 0.29
N LEU A 159 -9.70 -17.63 1.06
CA LEU A 159 -8.72 -17.60 2.12
C LEU A 159 -9.42 -17.10 3.40
N ARG A 160 -9.56 -17.98 4.38
CA ARG A 160 -10.39 -17.72 5.59
C ARG A 160 -9.59 -17.57 6.88
N ASP A 161 -8.31 -17.94 6.87
CA ASP A 161 -7.43 -17.94 8.04
C ASP A 161 -6.34 -16.87 7.97
N ALA A 162 -6.49 -15.85 7.12
CA ALA A 162 -5.54 -14.74 7.02
C ALA A 162 -6.11 -13.39 7.52
N SER A 163 -7.37 -13.34 7.91
CA SER A 163 -7.99 -12.10 8.38
C SER A 163 -9.17 -12.30 9.34
N VAL A 164 -9.54 -11.22 10.04
CA VAL A 164 -10.69 -11.14 10.94
C VAL A 164 -11.35 -9.75 10.83
N ASN A 165 -12.67 -9.66 11.08
CA ASN A 165 -13.34 -8.37 11.14
C ASN A 165 -13.02 -7.63 12.44
N ARG A 166 -12.43 -6.43 12.34
CA ARG A 166 -12.09 -5.61 13.52
C ARG A 166 -13.25 -4.75 14.04
N SER A 167 -14.34 -4.65 13.28
CA SER A 167 -15.51 -3.83 13.56
C SER A 167 -16.83 -4.61 13.47
N ARG A 168 -16.84 -5.85 14.03
CA ARG A 168 -17.97 -6.78 13.95
C ARG A 168 -19.32 -6.17 14.34
N ALA A 169 -19.34 -5.32 15.37
CA ALA A 169 -20.56 -4.65 15.81
C ALA A 169 -21.17 -3.72 14.74
N ALA A 170 -20.34 -3.09 13.90
CA ALA A 170 -20.81 -2.29 12.77
C ALA A 170 -21.31 -3.19 11.64
N PHE A 171 -20.57 -4.25 11.30
CA PHE A 171 -20.97 -5.24 10.31
C PHE A 171 -22.35 -5.86 10.61
N ASP A 172 -22.62 -6.19 11.86
CA ASP A 172 -23.87 -6.85 12.27
C ASP A 172 -25.13 -5.97 12.07
N ARG A 173 -24.96 -4.66 11.85
CA ARG A 173 -26.05 -3.72 11.54
C ARG A 173 -26.52 -3.79 10.10
N ASN A 174 -25.72 -4.37 9.21
CA ASN A 174 -26.11 -4.51 7.81
C ASN A 174 -27.35 -5.42 7.65
N PRO A 175 -28.13 -5.25 6.56
CA PRO A 175 -29.25 -6.11 6.23
C PRO A 175 -28.83 -7.59 6.13
N GLN A 176 -29.77 -8.50 6.43
CA GLN A 176 -29.48 -9.94 6.49
C GLN A 176 -28.88 -10.47 5.17
N ALA A 177 -29.37 -10.02 4.01
CA ALA A 177 -28.86 -10.44 2.70
C ALA A 177 -27.38 -10.07 2.43
N ASP A 178 -26.87 -9.01 3.08
CA ASP A 178 -25.46 -8.65 3.00
C ASP A 178 -24.63 -9.52 3.94
N LYS A 179 -25.14 -9.77 5.15
CA LYS A 179 -24.49 -10.63 6.15
C LYS A 179 -24.42 -12.09 5.71
N ASP A 180 -25.45 -12.60 5.04
CA ASP A 180 -25.49 -13.96 4.51
C ASP A 180 -24.44 -14.19 3.41
N PHE A 181 -23.98 -13.11 2.75
CA PHE A 181 -22.87 -13.20 1.79
C PHE A 181 -21.51 -13.34 2.48
N PHE A 182 -21.36 -12.79 3.69
CA PHE A 182 -20.15 -12.87 4.51
C PHE A 182 -20.46 -13.50 5.88
N PRO A 183 -20.76 -14.81 5.96
CA PRO A 183 -21.20 -15.46 7.20
C PRO A 183 -20.18 -15.32 8.35
N ASP A 184 -18.89 -15.24 8.01
CA ASP A 184 -17.78 -15.09 8.96
C ASP A 184 -17.40 -13.62 9.22
N ALA A 185 -18.17 -12.67 8.65
CA ALA A 185 -17.87 -11.24 8.64
C ALA A 185 -16.52 -10.86 8.01
N ILE A 186 -15.96 -11.70 7.15
CA ILE A 186 -14.78 -11.40 6.33
C ILE A 186 -15.15 -11.53 4.84
N ASP A 187 -14.39 -10.87 3.96
CA ASP A 187 -14.41 -11.16 2.52
C ASP A 187 -13.29 -12.19 2.24
N PRO A 188 -13.62 -13.49 2.11
CA PRO A 188 -12.60 -14.52 1.96
C PRO A 188 -12.07 -14.60 0.53
N GLN A 189 -12.63 -13.86 -0.43
CA GLN A 189 -12.28 -14.02 -1.83
C GLN A 189 -10.82 -13.61 -2.09
N THR A 190 -10.03 -14.54 -2.62
CA THR A 190 -8.73 -14.27 -3.25
C THR A 190 -8.91 -14.39 -4.76
N THR A 191 -8.44 -13.39 -5.51
CA THR A 191 -8.51 -13.36 -6.97
C THR A 191 -7.11 -13.25 -7.54
N LEU A 192 -6.70 -14.24 -8.32
CA LEU A 192 -5.43 -14.26 -9.02
C LEU A 192 -5.62 -13.89 -10.49
N LEU A 193 -4.89 -12.87 -10.96
CA LEU A 193 -4.60 -12.65 -12.37
C LEU A 193 -3.17 -13.11 -12.66
N ARG A 194 -3.02 -14.14 -13.48
CA ARG A 194 -1.73 -14.69 -13.90
C ARG A 194 -1.40 -14.27 -15.33
N ILE A 195 -0.14 -13.97 -15.58
CA ILE A 195 0.40 -13.56 -16.87
C ILE A 195 1.38 -14.63 -17.32
N ASP A 196 1.11 -15.25 -18.48
CA ASP A 196 1.98 -16.27 -19.05
C ASP A 196 2.64 -15.78 -20.34
N ARG A 197 3.92 -16.12 -20.54
CA ARG A 197 4.62 -16.02 -21.82
C ARG A 197 5.12 -17.39 -22.23
N ASP A 198 4.88 -17.76 -23.48
CA ASP A 198 5.28 -19.06 -24.04
C ASP A 198 4.88 -20.29 -23.21
N GLY A 199 3.79 -20.16 -22.43
CA GLY A 199 3.25 -21.23 -21.57
C GLY A 199 3.73 -21.19 -20.13
N GLU A 200 4.73 -20.37 -19.80
CA GLU A 200 5.28 -20.24 -18.45
C GLU A 200 4.70 -19.01 -17.73
N PRO A 201 4.38 -19.11 -16.42
CA PRO A 201 4.03 -17.96 -15.61
C PRO A 201 5.20 -17.01 -15.51
N VAL A 202 4.93 -15.74 -15.77
CA VAL A 202 5.96 -14.70 -15.70
C VAL A 202 5.52 -13.51 -14.85
N GLY A 203 4.25 -13.42 -14.47
CA GLY A 203 3.81 -12.50 -13.44
C GLY A 203 2.47 -12.86 -12.85
N ALA A 204 2.21 -12.31 -11.66
CA ALA A 204 0.98 -12.56 -10.91
C ALA A 204 0.52 -11.28 -10.20
N ILE A 205 -0.79 -11.07 -10.16
CA ILE A 205 -1.44 -10.06 -9.32
C ILE A 205 -2.53 -10.77 -8.53
N ASP A 206 -2.40 -10.80 -7.21
CA ASP A 206 -3.41 -11.33 -6.30
C ASP A 206 -4.13 -10.18 -5.57
N TRP A 207 -5.44 -10.29 -5.45
CA TRP A 207 -6.28 -9.36 -4.69
C TRP A 207 -6.92 -10.10 -3.51
N PHE A 208 -6.68 -9.60 -2.31
CA PHE A 208 -7.25 -10.16 -1.07
C PHE A 208 -7.44 -9.07 0.00
N ALA A 209 -8.55 -9.12 0.74
CA ALA A 209 -8.89 -8.15 1.79
C ALA A 209 -8.20 -8.49 3.12
N ALA A 210 -7.17 -7.73 3.48
CA ALA A 210 -6.59 -7.72 4.82
C ALA A 210 -5.69 -6.48 5.00
N HIS A 211 -5.86 -5.71 6.08
CA HIS A 211 -4.91 -4.66 6.44
C HIS A 211 -3.48 -5.20 6.48
N ASN A 212 -2.54 -4.36 6.08
CA ASN A 212 -1.12 -4.69 6.07
C ASN A 212 -0.46 -4.10 7.34
N THR A 213 -0.95 -4.61 8.47
CA THR A 213 -0.73 -4.16 9.86
C THR A 213 -0.33 -5.31 10.80
N SER A 214 0.37 -6.31 10.27
CA SER A 214 0.91 -7.40 11.09
C SER A 214 2.05 -6.91 11.99
N MET A 215 2.90 -6.00 11.48
CA MET A 215 3.89 -5.26 12.24
C MET A 215 3.24 -4.07 12.93
N THR A 216 3.41 -3.95 14.25
CA THR A 216 2.68 -2.99 15.08
C THR A 216 3.20 -1.56 15.02
N ASN A 217 2.51 -0.64 15.69
CA ASN A 217 2.97 0.74 15.90
C ASN A 217 4.25 0.88 16.75
N ARG A 218 4.80 -0.22 17.27
CA ARG A 218 6.11 -0.27 17.96
C ARG A 218 7.26 -0.59 17.01
N ASN A 219 6.95 -1.18 15.85
CA ASN A 219 7.94 -1.38 14.82
C ASN A 219 8.47 -0.03 14.31
N THR A 220 9.77 0.02 14.10
CA THR A 220 10.51 1.20 13.63
C THR A 220 11.40 0.86 12.44
N LEU A 221 11.30 -0.35 11.88
CA LEU A 221 12.00 -0.75 10.66
C LEU A 221 11.07 -0.62 9.47
N ILE A 222 11.57 -0.12 8.34
CA ILE A 222 10.82 -0.11 7.09
C ILE A 222 10.50 -1.55 6.67
N SER A 223 9.24 -1.82 6.30
CA SER A 223 8.81 -3.14 5.87
C SER A 223 7.63 -3.09 4.89
N GLY A 224 7.58 -4.02 3.95
CA GLY A 224 6.40 -4.28 3.11
C GLY A 224 5.24 -4.96 3.85
N ASP A 225 5.43 -5.34 5.11
CA ASP A 225 4.46 -6.06 5.96
C ASP A 225 3.98 -7.37 5.29
N ASN A 226 2.79 -7.89 5.60
CA ASN A 226 2.37 -9.23 5.21
C ASN A 226 2.20 -9.40 3.68
N LYS A 227 1.66 -8.40 2.98
CA LYS A 227 1.53 -8.40 1.50
C LYS A 227 2.88 -8.23 0.82
N GLY A 228 3.76 -7.39 1.37
CA GLY A 228 5.13 -7.26 0.89
C GLY A 228 5.93 -8.54 1.10
N TYR A 229 5.70 -9.25 2.21
CA TYR A 229 6.29 -10.58 2.43
C TYR A 229 5.74 -11.61 1.45
N ALA A 230 4.43 -11.63 1.17
CA ALA A 230 3.85 -12.54 0.18
C ALA A 230 4.48 -12.36 -1.20
N ALA A 231 4.65 -11.10 -1.63
CA ALA A 231 5.33 -10.76 -2.88
C ALA A 231 6.81 -11.17 -2.86
N TYR A 232 7.53 -10.84 -1.79
CA TYR A 232 8.93 -11.26 -1.58
C TYR A 232 9.09 -12.78 -1.62
N HIS A 233 8.19 -13.52 -0.96
CA HIS A 233 8.26 -14.97 -0.91
C HIS A 233 8.10 -15.56 -2.31
N TRP A 234 7.13 -15.09 -3.09
CA TRP A 234 6.96 -15.57 -4.46
C TRP A 234 8.15 -15.18 -5.35
N GLU A 235 8.54 -13.91 -5.39
CA GLU A 235 9.59 -13.42 -6.28
C GLU A 235 10.97 -13.95 -5.89
N ARG A 236 11.39 -13.75 -4.63
CA ARG A 236 12.76 -14.03 -4.17
C ARG A 236 12.98 -15.47 -3.74
N VAL A 237 12.03 -16.04 -3.00
CA VAL A 237 12.22 -17.37 -2.37
C VAL A 237 11.84 -18.49 -3.33
N VAL A 238 10.75 -18.32 -4.09
CA VAL A 238 10.22 -19.36 -4.99
C VAL A 238 10.81 -19.22 -6.39
N GLU A 239 10.73 -18.03 -6.99
CA GLU A 239 11.19 -17.79 -8.38
C GLU A 239 12.67 -17.38 -8.47
N GLY A 240 13.31 -17.06 -7.33
CA GLY A 240 14.74 -16.78 -7.26
C GLY A 240 15.17 -15.40 -7.78
N VAL A 241 14.24 -14.47 -7.99
CA VAL A 241 14.53 -13.10 -8.47
C VAL A 241 15.51 -12.40 -7.54
N ASP A 242 16.60 -11.87 -8.08
CA ASP A 242 17.54 -11.02 -7.35
C ASP A 242 17.26 -9.55 -7.64
N TYR A 243 16.72 -8.83 -6.66
CA TYR A 243 16.28 -7.46 -6.86
C TYR A 243 17.40 -6.46 -7.18
N LEU A 244 18.68 -6.81 -6.98
CA LEU A 244 19.79 -5.95 -7.35
C LEU A 244 20.32 -6.28 -8.74
N MET A 245 20.30 -7.55 -9.14
CA MET A 245 20.82 -8.01 -10.43
C MET A 245 19.77 -7.99 -11.54
N ASP A 246 18.53 -8.31 -11.21
CA ASP A 246 17.43 -8.54 -12.16
C ASP A 246 16.45 -7.35 -12.21
N SER A 247 16.79 -6.22 -11.58
CA SER A 247 15.86 -5.07 -11.43
C SER A 247 15.38 -4.47 -12.76
N GLU A 248 16.15 -4.63 -13.84
CA GLU A 248 15.80 -4.15 -15.18
C GLU A 248 14.93 -5.15 -15.96
N ASP A 249 15.10 -6.46 -15.73
CA ASP A 249 14.41 -7.54 -16.45
C ASP A 249 14.16 -8.75 -15.53
N PRO A 250 13.19 -8.65 -14.58
CA PRO A 250 12.93 -9.72 -13.64
C PRO A 250 12.17 -10.89 -14.28
N ASP A 251 12.68 -12.12 -14.08
CA ASP A 251 12.04 -13.35 -14.56
C ASP A 251 10.59 -13.53 -14.06
N PHE A 252 10.27 -12.97 -12.89
CA PHE A 252 8.92 -12.97 -12.33
C PHE A 252 8.60 -11.68 -11.56
N VAL A 253 7.36 -11.19 -11.64
CA VAL A 253 6.86 -10.08 -10.81
C VAL A 253 5.52 -10.46 -10.18
N ALA A 254 5.42 -10.35 -8.85
CA ALA A 254 4.27 -10.76 -8.06
C ALA A 254 3.73 -9.60 -7.21
N ALA A 255 2.50 -9.14 -7.46
CA ALA A 255 1.87 -8.11 -6.65
C ALA A 255 0.72 -8.66 -5.80
N PHE A 256 0.67 -8.27 -4.53
CA PHE A 256 -0.44 -8.57 -3.63
C PHE A 256 -1.18 -7.27 -3.31
N ALA A 257 -2.27 -7.03 -4.02
CA ALA A 257 -3.08 -5.82 -3.93
C ALA A 257 -4.15 -5.92 -2.83
N GLN A 258 -4.64 -4.76 -2.42
CA GLN A 258 -5.80 -4.63 -1.54
C GLN A 258 -7.10 -4.64 -2.32
N THR A 259 -8.18 -5.00 -1.62
CA THR A 259 -9.55 -4.76 -2.10
C THR A 259 -10.33 -3.84 -1.16
N ASN A 260 -11.38 -4.36 -0.53
CA ASN A 260 -12.31 -3.76 0.42
C ASN A 260 -11.91 -4.19 1.84
N ALA A 261 -10.72 -3.78 2.28
CA ALA A 261 -10.13 -4.19 3.55
C ALA A 261 -10.46 -3.27 4.74
N GLY A 262 -11.34 -2.27 4.59
CA GLY A 262 -11.53 -1.19 5.58
C GLY A 262 -11.83 -1.65 7.02
N ASP A 263 -12.45 -2.80 7.21
CA ASP A 263 -12.76 -3.38 8.52
C ASP A 263 -12.11 -4.76 8.75
N VAL A 264 -11.03 -5.07 8.03
CA VAL A 264 -10.41 -6.41 7.99
C VAL A 264 -8.97 -6.38 8.47
N SER A 265 -8.70 -6.98 9.63
CA SER A 265 -7.37 -7.01 10.27
C SER A 265 -6.65 -8.35 10.04
N PRO A 266 -5.30 -8.37 9.94
CA PRO A 266 -4.51 -9.61 9.96
C PRO A 266 -4.27 -10.14 11.39
N ASN A 267 -4.61 -9.37 12.43
CA ASN A 267 -4.38 -9.70 13.83
C ASN A 267 -5.53 -10.60 14.36
N LEU A 268 -5.44 -11.89 14.05
CA LEU A 268 -6.52 -12.88 14.21
C LEU A 268 -7.07 -13.01 15.64
N ASP A 269 -6.26 -12.72 16.65
CA ASP A 269 -6.63 -12.82 18.07
C ASP A 269 -7.21 -11.50 18.63
N GLY A 270 -7.38 -10.49 17.77
CA GLY A 270 -8.04 -9.24 18.09
C GLY A 270 -7.21 -8.23 18.89
N ALA A 271 -5.88 -8.34 18.84
CA ALA A 271 -4.97 -7.38 19.45
C ALA A 271 -3.71 -7.15 18.57
N PRO A 272 -3.10 -5.96 18.58
CA PRO A 272 -1.96 -5.65 17.72
C PRO A 272 -0.78 -6.58 17.97
N GLY A 273 -0.27 -7.21 16.91
CA GLY A 273 0.84 -8.16 17.00
C GLY A 273 0.44 -9.51 17.60
N HIS A 274 -0.87 -9.76 17.76
CA HIS A 274 -1.41 -11.05 18.20
C HIS A 274 -2.25 -11.66 17.07
N GLY A 275 -1.96 -12.91 16.74
CA GLY A 275 -2.62 -13.66 15.69
C GLY A 275 -2.17 -15.11 15.73
N PRO A 276 -1.54 -15.67 14.68
CA PRO A 276 -1.01 -17.03 14.73
C PRO A 276 0.03 -17.25 15.85
N THR A 277 0.76 -16.18 16.22
CA THR A 277 1.76 -16.15 17.29
C THR A 277 1.69 -14.81 18.06
N ASN A 278 2.62 -14.62 19.02
CA ASN A 278 2.82 -13.37 19.75
C ASN A 278 4.04 -12.56 19.25
N ASP A 279 4.61 -12.92 18.09
CA ASP A 279 5.73 -12.22 17.48
C ASP A 279 5.24 -11.55 16.18
N GLU A 280 5.33 -10.22 16.12
CA GLU A 280 4.83 -9.44 14.98
C GLU A 280 5.55 -9.79 13.65
N VAL A 281 6.84 -10.10 13.70
CA VAL A 281 7.63 -10.48 12.52
C VAL A 281 7.16 -11.85 12.04
N GLU A 282 7.01 -12.82 12.96
CA GLU A 282 6.53 -14.15 12.59
C GLU A 282 5.06 -14.13 12.13
N ASN A 283 4.20 -13.31 12.75
CA ASN A 283 2.83 -13.10 12.29
C ASN A 283 2.80 -12.54 10.87
N THR A 284 3.65 -11.55 10.58
CA THR A 284 3.78 -10.98 9.23
C THR A 284 4.19 -12.04 8.22
N ARG A 285 5.17 -12.89 8.58
CA ARG A 285 5.61 -14.01 7.75
C ARG A 285 4.49 -15.02 7.49
N ILE A 286 3.79 -15.47 8.53
CA ILE A 286 2.72 -16.48 8.42
C ILE A 286 1.56 -15.95 7.60
N ILE A 287 1.07 -14.73 7.87
CA ILE A 287 -0.06 -14.14 7.14
C ILE A 287 0.31 -13.87 5.67
N GLY A 288 1.53 -13.42 5.40
CA GLY A 288 2.02 -13.29 4.02
C GLY A 288 2.17 -14.64 3.32
N THR A 289 2.67 -15.67 4.02
CA THR A 289 2.77 -17.04 3.47
C THR A 289 1.38 -17.58 3.10
N ARG A 290 0.37 -17.41 3.96
CA ARG A 290 -1.02 -17.84 3.67
C ARG A 290 -1.59 -17.17 2.42
N GLN A 291 -1.34 -15.88 2.23
CA GLN A 291 -1.74 -15.16 1.02
C GLN A 291 -1.02 -15.73 -0.22
N TYR A 292 0.30 -15.93 -0.14
CA TYR A 292 1.06 -16.56 -1.21
C TYR A 292 0.54 -17.97 -1.54
N GLU A 293 0.37 -18.85 -0.56
CA GLU A 293 -0.08 -20.23 -0.76
C GLU A 293 -1.47 -20.29 -1.40
N ALA A 294 -2.37 -19.38 -0.99
CA ALA A 294 -3.70 -19.26 -1.60
C ALA A 294 -3.60 -18.87 -3.08
N ALA A 295 -2.78 -17.88 -3.41
CA ALA A 295 -2.57 -17.44 -4.80
C ALA A 295 -1.82 -18.49 -5.64
N ALA A 296 -0.74 -19.09 -5.11
CA ALA A 296 0.01 -20.14 -5.78
C ALA A 296 -0.87 -21.35 -6.10
N LYS A 297 -1.74 -21.77 -5.17
CA LYS A 297 -2.71 -22.83 -5.40
C LYS A 297 -3.70 -22.52 -6.53
N LEU A 298 -4.06 -21.25 -6.74
CA LEU A 298 -4.90 -20.84 -7.90
C LEU A 298 -4.11 -20.85 -9.21
N SER A 299 -2.79 -20.67 -9.14
CA SER A 299 -1.89 -20.80 -10.28
C SER A 299 -1.67 -22.28 -10.67
N ASP A 300 -1.85 -23.21 -9.75
CA ASP A 300 -1.68 -24.63 -10.01
C ASP A 300 -2.78 -25.20 -10.93
N GLY A 301 -2.37 -25.86 -12.02
CA GLY A 301 -3.25 -26.58 -12.92
C GLY A 301 -3.78 -25.76 -14.11
N TYR A 302 -4.84 -26.27 -14.73
CA TYR A 302 -5.42 -25.64 -15.93
C TYR A 302 -6.27 -24.43 -15.53
N MET A 303 -5.82 -23.25 -15.93
CA MET A 303 -6.59 -22.01 -15.86
C MET A 303 -7.09 -21.64 -17.25
N ALA A 304 -8.38 -21.29 -17.36
CA ALA A 304 -8.94 -20.78 -18.60
C ALA A 304 -8.25 -19.46 -18.97
N ARG A 305 -8.03 -19.26 -20.27
CA ARG A 305 -7.54 -18.00 -20.79
C ARG A 305 -8.64 -16.96 -20.68
N MET A 306 -8.31 -15.80 -20.13
CA MET A 306 -9.21 -14.66 -20.10
C MET A 306 -9.33 -14.06 -21.49
N ALA A 307 -10.56 -13.78 -21.92
CA ALA A 307 -10.87 -13.11 -23.17
C ALA A 307 -11.43 -11.70 -22.93
N GLY A 308 -11.49 -10.90 -23.99
CA GLY A 308 -12.20 -9.63 -23.99
C GLY A 308 -11.31 -8.39 -23.97
N ASP A 309 -11.98 -7.26 -24.09
CA ASP A 309 -11.36 -5.97 -24.38
C ASP A 309 -10.73 -5.31 -23.14
N ILE A 310 -9.87 -4.34 -23.41
CA ILE A 310 -9.38 -3.39 -22.41
C ILE A 310 -10.21 -2.10 -22.52
N ASP A 311 -10.77 -1.64 -21.41
CA ASP A 311 -11.51 -0.38 -21.37
C ASP A 311 -11.35 0.34 -20.03
N CYS A 312 -11.54 1.65 -20.01
CA CYS A 312 -11.40 2.45 -18.80
C CYS A 312 -12.29 3.70 -18.79
N ARG A 313 -12.79 4.08 -17.62
CA ARG A 313 -13.52 5.33 -17.36
C ARG A 313 -13.05 5.94 -16.05
N LEU A 314 -13.04 7.27 -15.98
CA LEU A 314 -12.76 8.00 -14.74
C LEU A 314 -13.63 9.24 -14.65
N ILE A 315 -14.01 9.59 -13.42
CA ILE A 315 -14.63 10.87 -13.09
C ILE A 315 -14.09 11.38 -11.75
N HIS A 316 -13.83 12.69 -11.67
CA HIS A 316 -13.55 13.40 -10.44
C HIS A 316 -14.86 13.87 -9.82
N VAL A 317 -15.04 13.53 -8.54
CA VAL A 317 -16.28 13.77 -7.80
C VAL A 317 -16.00 14.68 -6.62
N ASP A 318 -16.70 15.81 -6.54
CA ASP A 318 -16.74 16.64 -5.33
C ASP A 318 -17.67 16.01 -4.29
N LEU A 319 -17.09 15.19 -3.40
CA LEU A 319 -17.82 14.50 -2.35
C LEU A 319 -18.25 15.44 -1.21
N SER A 320 -17.80 16.70 -1.18
CA SER A 320 -18.23 17.66 -0.14
C SER A 320 -19.66 18.18 -0.34
N ALA A 321 -20.25 17.89 -1.51
CA ALA A 321 -21.40 18.61 -2.03
C ALA A 321 -22.30 17.81 -2.99
N MET A 322 -22.12 16.50 -3.10
CA MET A 322 -22.78 15.66 -4.09
C MET A 322 -24.22 15.30 -3.70
N THR A 323 -25.17 15.49 -4.63
CA THR A 323 -26.55 15.00 -4.51
C THR A 323 -26.60 13.51 -4.82
N VAL A 324 -27.31 12.75 -3.98
CA VAL A 324 -27.50 11.31 -4.09
C VAL A 324 -28.97 11.04 -4.40
N SER A 325 -29.25 10.42 -5.54
CA SER A 325 -30.61 10.11 -5.97
C SER A 325 -31.26 9.05 -5.07
N ALA A 326 -32.58 9.13 -4.98
CA ALA A 326 -33.41 8.22 -4.18
C ALA A 326 -33.22 6.73 -4.47
N GLU A 327 -32.68 6.37 -5.64
CA GLU A 327 -32.45 4.98 -6.02
C GLU A 327 -31.26 4.34 -5.28
N PHE A 328 -30.30 5.14 -4.80
CA PHE A 328 -29.10 4.64 -4.12
C PHE A 328 -29.16 4.77 -2.59
N THR A 329 -30.13 5.51 -2.05
CA THR A 329 -30.19 5.83 -0.61
C THR A 329 -30.89 4.76 0.22
N GLY A 330 -31.62 3.85 -0.42
CA GLY A 330 -32.36 2.76 0.24
C GLY A 330 -33.62 3.21 1.00
N ASP A 331 -33.80 4.52 1.25
CA ASP A 331 -34.97 5.10 1.89
C ASP A 331 -35.93 5.80 0.90
N GLY A 332 -35.61 5.77 -0.40
CA GLY A 332 -36.42 6.35 -1.46
C GLY A 332 -36.46 7.88 -1.49
N SER A 333 -35.58 8.55 -0.74
CA SER A 333 -35.47 10.01 -0.71
C SER A 333 -34.13 10.48 -1.28
N GLU A 334 -34.13 11.65 -1.91
CA GLU A 334 -32.90 12.32 -2.31
C GLU A 334 -32.14 12.83 -1.08
N HIS A 335 -30.84 12.61 -1.06
CA HIS A 335 -29.94 13.06 0.01
C HIS A 335 -28.71 13.77 -0.57
N ARG A 336 -27.82 14.20 0.32
CA ARG A 336 -26.58 14.87 -0.07
C ARG A 336 -25.42 14.46 0.83
N THR A 337 -24.24 14.31 0.24
CA THR A 337 -23.01 14.23 1.02
C THR A 337 -22.71 15.56 1.72
N GLY A 338 -21.85 15.49 2.74
CA GLY A 338 -21.48 16.63 3.57
C GLY A 338 -20.02 17.04 3.39
N LYS A 339 -19.73 18.26 3.81
CA LYS A 339 -18.35 18.72 3.98
C LYS A 339 -17.54 17.76 4.87
N PRO A 340 -16.23 17.55 4.60
CA PRO A 340 -15.44 16.57 5.32
C PRO A 340 -15.39 16.89 6.82
N ALA A 341 -15.65 15.86 7.64
CA ALA A 341 -15.60 15.93 9.08
C ALA A 341 -15.18 14.57 9.68
N ALA A 342 -14.21 14.60 10.60
CA ALA A 342 -13.80 13.41 11.35
C ALA A 342 -14.55 13.33 12.69
N GLY A 343 -15.00 12.11 13.02
CA GLY A 343 -15.66 11.80 14.28
C GLY A 343 -14.68 11.53 15.43
N ALA A 344 -15.18 11.57 16.66
CA ALA A 344 -14.37 11.33 17.87
C ALA A 344 -13.64 9.98 17.86
N SER A 345 -14.30 8.91 17.39
CA SER A 345 -13.69 7.57 17.33
C SER A 345 -12.58 7.44 16.30
N ALA A 346 -12.50 8.33 15.31
CA ALA A 346 -11.35 8.38 14.39
C ALA A 346 -10.05 8.76 15.12
N LEU A 347 -10.14 9.40 16.29
CA LEU A 347 -8.98 9.75 17.13
C LEU A 347 -8.59 8.64 18.11
N ALA A 348 -9.41 7.59 18.26
CA ALA A 348 -9.12 6.46 19.14
C ALA A 348 -8.20 5.40 18.48
N GLY A 349 -8.11 5.38 17.15
CA GLY A 349 -7.47 4.30 16.39
C GLY A 349 -8.33 3.04 16.36
N ALA A 350 -7.93 2.05 15.57
CA ALA A 350 -8.57 0.73 15.54
C ALA A 350 -7.92 -0.18 16.59
N ALA A 351 -8.72 -0.78 17.47
CA ALA A 351 -8.24 -1.56 18.60
C ALA A 351 -7.35 -2.76 18.20
N PHE A 352 -7.68 -3.41 17.07
CA PHE A 352 -7.01 -4.63 16.60
C PHE A 352 -5.62 -4.35 16.00
N ASP A 353 -5.42 -3.17 15.42
CA ASP A 353 -4.23 -2.89 14.60
C ASP A 353 -3.29 -1.86 15.23
N GLY A 354 -3.85 -0.88 15.94
CA GLY A 354 -3.06 0.21 16.51
C GLY A 354 -3.95 1.25 17.19
N PRO A 355 -4.33 1.07 18.47
CA PRO A 355 -5.01 2.11 19.21
C PRO A 355 -4.08 3.32 19.41
N THR A 356 -4.65 4.53 19.40
CA THR A 356 -3.86 5.73 19.70
C THR A 356 -3.57 5.83 21.20
N ASN A 357 -2.54 6.60 21.56
CA ASN A 357 -2.21 6.88 22.96
C ASN A 357 -3.20 7.85 23.65
N TRP A 358 -4.24 8.32 22.96
CA TRP A 358 -5.19 9.31 23.48
C TRP A 358 -6.33 8.65 24.26
N LYS A 359 -6.07 8.37 25.55
CA LYS A 359 -7.00 7.69 26.47
C LYS A 359 -8.37 8.36 26.70
N THR A 360 -8.57 9.59 26.21
CA THR A 360 -9.82 10.34 26.32
C THR A 360 -10.85 10.02 25.22
N PHE A 361 -10.46 9.31 24.16
CA PHE A 361 -11.34 8.91 23.07
C PHE A 361 -11.49 7.39 23.04
N HIS A 362 -12.73 6.93 22.84
CA HIS A 362 -13.05 5.51 22.71
C HIS A 362 -13.69 5.23 21.35
N GLU A 363 -13.51 4.02 20.83
CA GLU A 363 -14.37 3.54 19.75
C GLU A 363 -15.83 3.53 20.20
N GLY A 364 -16.73 4.07 19.38
CA GLY A 364 -18.14 4.26 19.73
C GLY A 364 -18.41 5.59 20.46
N ARG A 365 -19.28 5.56 21.49
CA ARG A 365 -19.87 6.78 22.08
C ARG A 365 -18.86 7.60 22.89
N ASN A 366 -18.83 8.92 22.64
CA ASN A 366 -17.96 9.88 23.34
C ASN A 366 -18.82 11.00 23.98
N PRO A 367 -19.31 10.83 25.23
CA PRO A 367 -20.43 11.59 25.79
C PRO A 367 -20.31 13.13 25.77
N LEU A 368 -19.11 13.66 26.01
CA LEU A 368 -18.86 15.12 26.02
C LEU A 368 -18.95 15.72 24.62
N TRP A 369 -18.35 15.05 23.64
CA TRP A 369 -18.39 15.48 22.24
C TRP A 369 -19.78 15.25 21.64
N ASP A 370 -20.46 14.16 22.02
CA ASP A 370 -21.85 13.89 21.61
C ASP A 370 -22.77 15.07 21.96
N TRP A 371 -22.58 15.70 23.13
CA TRP A 371 -23.35 16.87 23.53
C TRP A 371 -23.06 18.10 22.65
N MET A 372 -21.79 18.38 22.36
CA MET A 372 -21.40 19.51 21.49
C MET A 372 -21.90 19.32 20.04
N SER A 373 -21.76 18.11 19.48
CA SER A 373 -22.25 17.81 18.13
C SER A 373 -23.78 17.87 18.06
N LYS A 374 -24.51 17.40 19.08
CA LYS A 374 -25.98 17.56 19.16
C LYS A 374 -26.41 19.03 19.14
N LEU A 375 -25.65 19.92 19.79
CA LEU A 375 -25.92 21.35 19.74
C LEU A 375 -25.68 21.90 18.32
N ALA A 376 -24.58 21.51 17.66
CA ALA A 376 -24.32 21.90 16.27
C ALA A 376 -25.41 21.42 15.30
N TYR A 377 -25.85 20.17 15.43
CA TYR A 377 -26.93 19.59 14.62
C TYR A 377 -28.29 20.22 14.86
N ARG A 378 -28.56 20.70 16.08
CA ARG A 378 -29.80 21.42 16.40
C ARG A 378 -29.94 22.71 15.57
N PHE A 379 -28.83 23.38 15.28
CA PHE A 379 -28.82 24.67 14.57
C PHE A 379 -28.40 24.57 13.09
N GLY A 380 -27.94 23.40 12.62
CA GLY A 380 -27.50 23.18 11.25
C GLY A 380 -28.17 21.97 10.58
N ALA A 381 -29.35 22.15 9.99
CA ALA A 381 -30.09 21.08 9.32
C ALA A 381 -29.25 20.38 8.23
N LYS A 382 -28.62 21.15 7.33
CA LYS A 382 -27.75 20.59 6.27
C LYS A 382 -26.57 19.77 6.81
N LEU A 383 -26.02 20.16 7.96
CA LEU A 383 -24.92 19.42 8.59
C LEU A 383 -25.44 18.13 9.22
N ARG A 384 -26.60 18.19 9.89
CA ARG A 384 -27.26 17.02 10.48
C ARG A 384 -27.65 16.01 9.42
N ASP A 385 -28.27 16.44 8.34
CA ASP A 385 -28.81 15.54 7.31
C ASP A 385 -27.69 14.78 6.57
N ALA A 386 -26.47 15.34 6.54
CA ALA A 386 -25.30 14.70 5.95
C ALA A 386 -24.43 13.90 6.95
N GLN A 387 -24.18 14.43 8.15
CA GLN A 387 -23.19 13.89 9.10
C GLN A 387 -23.78 13.22 10.34
N ALA A 388 -25.08 13.35 10.64
CA ALA A 388 -25.63 12.61 11.78
C ALA A 388 -25.58 11.08 11.50
N PRO A 389 -25.28 10.24 12.51
CA PRO A 389 -25.15 10.56 13.93
C PRO A 389 -23.72 10.89 14.41
N LYS A 390 -22.75 11.14 13.51
CA LYS A 390 -21.33 11.33 13.84
C LYS A 390 -21.10 12.38 14.93
N THR A 391 -20.23 12.04 15.86
CA THR A 391 -19.77 12.98 16.87
C THR A 391 -18.57 13.77 16.34
N ILE A 392 -18.84 14.88 15.65
CA ILE A 392 -17.83 15.71 14.96
C ILE A 392 -16.87 16.34 15.99
N VAL A 393 -15.57 16.06 15.83
CA VAL A 393 -14.49 16.65 16.65
C VAL A 393 -13.62 17.60 15.84
N ALA A 394 -13.35 17.25 14.57
CA ALA A 394 -12.60 18.09 13.65
C ALA A 394 -13.47 18.43 12.43
N PRO A 395 -14.05 19.64 12.35
CA PRO A 395 -14.73 20.10 11.14
C PRO A 395 -13.66 20.42 10.08
N SER A 396 -13.16 19.40 9.38
CA SER A 396 -12.03 19.49 8.44
C SER A 396 -12.26 20.56 7.37
N SER A 397 -13.51 20.84 7.00
CA SER A 397 -13.83 21.94 6.07
C SER A 397 -13.55 23.35 6.59
N VAL A 398 -13.60 23.58 7.90
CA VAL A 398 -13.16 24.85 8.51
C VAL A 398 -11.64 24.97 8.40
N LEU A 399 -10.93 23.86 8.61
CA LEU A 399 -9.48 23.80 8.43
C LEU A 399 -9.09 23.99 6.96
N ASN A 400 -9.78 23.36 6.01
CA ASN A 400 -9.60 23.60 4.57
C ASN A 400 -9.78 25.09 4.22
N ARG A 401 -10.84 25.72 4.74
CA ARG A 401 -11.19 27.10 4.39
C ARG A 401 -10.24 28.16 4.98
N PHE A 402 -9.77 27.96 6.21
CA PHE A 402 -9.02 28.98 6.95
C PHE A 402 -7.56 28.63 7.22
N GLY A 403 -7.18 27.35 7.09
CA GLY A 403 -5.84 26.84 7.37
C GLY A 403 -5.09 26.29 6.15
N GLY A 404 -5.68 26.36 4.95
CA GLY A 404 -5.14 25.76 3.72
C GLY A 404 -5.57 24.29 3.55
N PRO A 405 -5.11 23.60 2.49
CA PRO A 405 -5.57 22.25 2.14
C PRO A 405 -5.22 21.23 3.25
N TYR A 406 -6.23 20.84 4.01
CA TYR A 406 -6.14 19.92 5.14
C TYR A 406 -6.42 18.48 4.74
N VAL A 407 -7.52 18.26 4.01
CA VAL A 407 -7.94 16.96 3.45
C VAL A 407 -8.52 17.16 2.06
N GLN A 408 -8.49 16.09 1.26
CA GLN A 408 -9.01 16.08 -0.09
C GLN A 408 -10.55 16.07 -0.07
N GLU A 409 -11.18 16.83 -0.98
CA GLU A 409 -12.64 16.90 -1.13
C GLU A 409 -13.12 16.38 -2.51
N ILE A 410 -12.33 16.64 -3.55
CA ILE A 410 -12.56 16.13 -4.91
C ILE A 410 -11.72 14.87 -5.08
N ALA A 411 -12.35 13.74 -5.42
CA ALA A 411 -11.68 12.45 -5.49
C ALA A 411 -11.93 11.77 -6.86
N PRO A 412 -10.89 11.14 -7.46
CA PRO A 412 -11.06 10.35 -8.67
C PRO A 412 -11.73 9.01 -8.35
N VAL A 413 -12.79 8.67 -9.10
CA VAL A 413 -13.39 7.33 -9.11
C VAL A 413 -13.18 6.75 -10.50
N GLN A 414 -12.65 5.54 -10.55
CA GLN A 414 -12.20 4.90 -11.78
C GLN A 414 -12.86 3.54 -11.96
N LEU A 415 -13.16 3.16 -13.19
CA LEU A 415 -13.55 1.81 -13.56
C LEU A 415 -12.64 1.33 -14.69
N ILE A 416 -11.91 0.26 -14.44
CA ILE A 416 -11.02 -0.40 -15.40
C ILE A 416 -11.57 -1.78 -15.73
N ARG A 417 -11.51 -2.17 -17.00
CA ARG A 417 -11.78 -3.51 -17.50
C ARG A 417 -10.52 -4.08 -18.15
N ILE A 418 -10.14 -5.28 -17.72
CA ILE A 418 -9.09 -6.08 -18.34
C ILE A 418 -9.72 -7.44 -18.67
N GLY A 419 -10.20 -7.61 -19.91
CA GLY A 419 -10.91 -8.83 -20.31
C GLY A 419 -12.19 -9.03 -19.50
N GLU A 420 -12.19 -10.03 -18.63
CA GLU A 420 -13.32 -10.37 -17.75
C GLU A 420 -13.25 -9.68 -16.38
N LEU A 421 -12.08 -9.18 -15.98
CA LEU A 421 -11.85 -8.51 -14.70
C LEU A 421 -12.27 -7.04 -14.76
N TYR A 422 -13.02 -6.59 -13.75
CA TYR A 422 -13.39 -5.20 -13.53
C TYR A 422 -12.84 -4.71 -12.19
N LEU A 423 -12.12 -3.59 -12.22
CA LEU A 423 -11.53 -2.94 -11.05
C LEU A 423 -12.19 -1.57 -10.82
N ILE A 424 -12.84 -1.42 -9.67
CA ILE A 424 -13.44 -0.16 -9.20
C ILE A 424 -12.39 0.56 -8.36
N GLY A 425 -11.69 1.53 -8.94
CA GLY A 425 -10.70 2.35 -8.23
C GLY A 425 -11.39 3.31 -7.26
N ILE A 426 -11.25 3.05 -5.96
CA ILE A 426 -11.79 3.88 -4.88
C ILE A 426 -10.63 4.48 -4.07
N PRO A 427 -10.59 5.82 -3.88
CA PRO A 427 -9.50 6.49 -3.18
C PRO A 427 -9.63 6.39 -1.66
N GLY A 428 -9.92 5.22 -1.10
CA GLY A 428 -10.10 5.06 0.34
C GLY A 428 -10.19 3.61 0.80
N GLU A 429 -10.47 3.45 2.08
CA GLU A 429 -10.55 2.18 2.81
C GLU A 429 -12.01 1.71 2.86
N VAL A 430 -12.40 0.85 1.93
CA VAL A 430 -13.79 0.40 1.79
C VAL A 430 -14.05 -0.81 2.69
N THR A 431 -15.07 -0.79 3.55
CA THR A 431 -15.46 -1.98 4.34
C THR A 431 -15.97 -3.11 3.46
N ILE A 432 -15.97 -4.34 3.95
CA ILE A 432 -16.34 -5.51 3.13
C ILE A 432 -17.73 -5.37 2.52
N THR A 433 -18.70 -4.88 3.31
CA THR A 433 -20.09 -4.73 2.87
C THR A 433 -20.26 -3.57 1.90
N ALA A 434 -19.57 -2.45 2.16
CA ALA A 434 -19.53 -1.32 1.22
C ALA A 434 -18.94 -1.77 -0.13
N GLY A 435 -17.88 -2.58 -0.10
CA GLY A 435 -17.26 -3.17 -1.27
C GLY A 435 -18.21 -4.08 -2.03
N LEU A 436 -18.90 -4.99 -1.34
CA LEU A 436 -19.92 -5.87 -1.94
C LEU A 436 -21.01 -5.09 -2.69
N ARG A 437 -21.50 -3.99 -2.10
CA ARG A 437 -22.55 -3.17 -2.73
C ARG A 437 -22.06 -2.49 -4.02
N LEU A 438 -20.82 -1.97 -4.02
CA LEU A 438 -20.18 -1.44 -5.23
C LEU A 438 -20.00 -2.53 -6.30
N ARG A 439 -19.48 -3.69 -5.92
CA ARG A 439 -19.25 -4.84 -6.80
C ARG A 439 -20.55 -5.32 -7.44
N ARG A 440 -21.61 -5.51 -6.66
CA ARG A 440 -22.96 -5.88 -7.17
C ARG A 440 -23.51 -4.84 -8.14
N THR A 441 -23.35 -3.55 -7.82
CA THR A 441 -23.83 -2.45 -8.68
C THR A 441 -23.18 -2.51 -10.06
N VAL A 442 -21.85 -2.62 -10.12
CA VAL A 442 -21.12 -2.70 -11.40
C VAL A 442 -21.42 -4.01 -12.12
N ALA A 443 -21.34 -5.15 -11.43
CA ALA A 443 -21.59 -6.48 -11.99
C ALA A 443 -22.95 -6.58 -12.67
N GLN A 444 -24.01 -6.09 -12.01
CA GLN A 444 -25.37 -6.10 -12.56
C GLN A 444 -25.49 -5.25 -13.83
N ILE A 445 -24.84 -4.08 -13.87
CA ILE A 445 -24.94 -3.15 -15.01
C ILE A 445 -24.18 -3.68 -16.22
N VAL A 446 -22.96 -4.16 -16.03
CA VAL A 446 -22.11 -4.63 -17.14
C VAL A 446 -22.35 -6.09 -17.51
N GLY A 447 -23.15 -6.83 -16.72
CA GLY A 447 -23.42 -8.24 -16.93
C GLY A 447 -22.24 -9.15 -16.61
N ALA A 448 -21.38 -8.77 -15.66
CA ALA A 448 -20.22 -9.55 -15.24
C ALA A 448 -20.55 -10.48 -14.07
N GLU A 449 -19.81 -11.58 -13.97
CA GLU A 449 -19.81 -12.43 -12.78
C GLU A 449 -19.26 -11.65 -11.58
N LEU A 450 -19.96 -11.72 -10.44
CA LEU A 450 -19.61 -10.95 -9.24
C LEU A 450 -18.17 -11.18 -8.72
N PRO A 451 -17.60 -12.41 -8.77
CA PRO A 451 -16.20 -12.64 -8.41
C PRO A 451 -15.20 -11.84 -9.27
N ASN A 452 -15.55 -11.53 -10.52
CA ASN A 452 -14.69 -10.81 -11.45
C ASN A 452 -14.75 -9.28 -11.27
N VAL A 453 -15.61 -8.78 -10.39
CA VAL A 453 -15.72 -7.35 -10.09
C VAL A 453 -15.13 -7.11 -8.70
N LEU A 454 -14.02 -6.37 -8.65
CA LEU A 454 -13.29 -6.06 -7.43
C LEU A 454 -13.30 -4.56 -7.17
N VAL A 455 -13.29 -4.18 -5.89
CA VAL A 455 -12.89 -2.84 -5.49
C VAL A 455 -11.37 -2.83 -5.41
N ALA A 456 -10.71 -1.91 -6.11
CA ALA A 456 -9.33 -1.57 -5.89
C ALA A 456 -9.29 -0.37 -4.93
N GLY A 457 -9.24 -0.66 -3.62
CA GLY A 457 -9.11 0.37 -2.59
C GLY A 457 -7.76 1.10 -2.68
N TYR A 458 -7.61 2.15 -1.89
CA TYR A 458 -6.35 2.91 -1.79
C TYR A 458 -5.84 3.45 -3.14
N ALA A 459 -6.74 3.69 -4.10
CA ALA A 459 -6.38 3.98 -5.49
C ALA A 459 -6.38 5.50 -5.78
N ASN A 460 -5.29 5.99 -6.40
CA ASN A 460 -5.12 7.32 -7.00
C ASN A 460 -5.18 8.55 -6.05
N ALA A 461 -5.83 8.43 -4.90
CA ALA A 461 -5.98 9.47 -3.88
C ALA A 461 -6.39 8.85 -2.54
N TYR A 462 -6.59 9.67 -1.52
CA TYR A 462 -6.99 9.18 -0.20
C TYR A 462 -8.02 10.07 0.51
N ILE A 463 -9.18 9.49 0.82
CA ILE A 463 -10.32 10.11 1.51
C ILE A 463 -10.76 9.36 2.79
N HIS A 464 -9.86 8.57 3.39
CA HIS A 464 -10.16 7.73 4.56
C HIS A 464 -11.15 6.60 4.24
N TYR A 465 -12.12 6.35 5.12
CA TYR A 465 -12.92 5.12 5.14
C TYR A 465 -14.24 5.29 4.41
N ILE A 466 -14.75 4.20 3.84
CA ILE A 466 -16.07 4.14 3.22
C ILE A 466 -16.84 3.00 3.90
N THR A 467 -17.90 3.37 4.62
CA THR A 467 -18.79 2.45 5.32
C THR A 467 -20.18 2.42 4.68
N THR A 468 -20.95 1.36 4.92
CA THR A 468 -22.39 1.41 4.61
C THR A 468 -23.10 2.43 5.49
N PRO A 469 -24.27 2.96 5.10
CA PRO A 469 -25.09 3.79 6.00
C PRO A 469 -25.38 3.12 7.34
N GLU A 470 -25.53 1.80 7.36
CA GLU A 470 -25.81 0.98 8.54
C GLU A 470 -24.60 0.85 9.47
N GLU A 471 -23.42 0.59 8.91
CA GLU A 471 -22.14 0.60 9.63
C GLU A 471 -21.80 2.00 10.14
N TYR A 472 -22.04 3.03 9.32
CA TYR A 472 -21.86 4.44 9.67
C TYR A 472 -22.64 4.81 10.93
N ASP A 473 -23.88 4.34 11.04
CA ASP A 473 -24.75 4.64 12.19
C ASP A 473 -24.20 4.08 13.52
N GLU A 474 -23.30 3.08 13.50
CA GLU A 474 -22.61 2.59 14.70
C GLU A 474 -21.51 3.53 15.20
N GLN A 475 -20.88 4.29 14.29
CA GLN A 475 -19.76 5.17 14.60
C GLN A 475 -18.59 4.47 15.31
N ARG A 476 -18.20 3.27 14.82
CA ARG A 476 -16.85 2.73 15.03
C ARG A 476 -15.79 3.56 14.32
N TYR A 477 -14.53 3.15 14.40
CA TYR A 477 -13.40 3.86 13.80
C TYR A 477 -13.65 4.20 12.31
N GLU A 478 -14.12 3.23 11.52
CA GLU A 478 -14.37 3.37 10.09
C GLU A 478 -15.52 4.35 9.82
N GLY A 479 -16.64 4.22 10.55
CA GLY A 479 -17.80 5.11 10.41
C GLY A 479 -17.51 6.55 10.84
N ALA A 480 -16.69 6.73 11.88
CA ALA A 480 -16.21 8.04 12.31
C ALA A 480 -15.22 8.66 11.31
N SER A 481 -14.51 7.81 10.57
CA SER A 481 -13.54 8.20 9.53
C SER A 481 -14.14 8.30 8.12
N THR A 482 -15.44 8.02 7.95
CA THR A 482 -16.18 8.21 6.69
C THR A 482 -16.49 9.69 6.49
N LEU A 483 -15.58 10.45 5.88
CA LEU A 483 -15.47 11.90 6.01
C LEU A 483 -16.69 12.68 5.52
N PHE A 484 -17.31 12.24 4.43
CA PHE A 484 -18.38 12.95 3.74
C PHE A 484 -19.78 12.53 4.20
N GLY A 485 -19.84 11.72 5.25
CA GLY A 485 -21.05 11.45 6.00
C GLY A 485 -21.77 10.18 5.59
N ARG A 486 -23.00 10.01 6.08
CA ARG A 486 -23.78 8.78 5.97
C ARG A 486 -24.02 8.35 4.51
N TRP A 487 -24.08 9.32 3.60
CA TRP A 487 -24.42 9.12 2.20
C TRP A 487 -23.20 8.99 1.28
N GLU A 488 -22.00 8.85 1.84
CA GLU A 488 -20.74 8.71 1.07
C GLU A 488 -20.72 7.46 0.20
N LEU A 489 -21.02 6.27 0.74
CA LEU A 489 -21.10 5.05 -0.06
C LEU A 489 -22.22 5.14 -1.14
N PRO A 490 -23.46 5.54 -0.82
CA PRO A 490 -24.51 5.75 -1.83
C PRO A 490 -24.08 6.69 -2.97
N ALA A 491 -23.36 7.77 -2.67
CA ALA A 491 -22.81 8.67 -3.68
C ALA A 491 -21.79 7.95 -4.59
N LEU A 492 -20.89 7.15 -4.01
CA LEU A 492 -19.93 6.35 -4.76
C LEU A 492 -20.59 5.23 -5.57
N GLN A 493 -21.66 4.60 -5.07
CA GLN A 493 -22.46 3.64 -5.84
C GLN A 493 -23.13 4.30 -7.05
N GLN A 494 -23.68 5.51 -6.88
CA GLN A 494 -24.24 6.30 -7.98
C GLN A 494 -23.18 6.60 -9.05
N VAL A 495 -21.98 6.98 -8.64
CA VAL A 495 -20.85 7.24 -9.56
C VAL A 495 -20.43 5.95 -10.27
N ALA A 496 -20.25 4.86 -9.54
CA ALA A 496 -19.87 3.56 -10.10
C ALA A 496 -20.92 3.06 -11.10
N ALA A 497 -22.22 3.26 -10.82
CA ALA A 497 -23.30 2.95 -11.74
C ALA A 497 -23.22 3.76 -13.04
N GLY A 498 -22.91 5.05 -12.94
CA GLY A 498 -22.69 5.92 -14.11
C GLY A 498 -21.50 5.46 -14.95
N LEU A 499 -20.36 5.16 -14.32
CA LEU A 499 -19.16 4.64 -15.01
C LEU A 499 -19.44 3.30 -15.68
N ALA A 500 -20.10 2.37 -14.99
CA ALA A 500 -20.47 1.05 -15.51
C ALA A 500 -21.44 1.15 -16.68
N THR A 501 -22.44 2.02 -16.60
CA THR A 501 -23.39 2.28 -17.68
C THR A 501 -22.67 2.82 -18.91
N ALA A 502 -21.79 3.81 -18.73
CA ALA A 502 -21.04 4.39 -19.82
C ALA A 502 -20.06 3.39 -20.46
N MET A 503 -19.46 2.51 -19.65
CA MET A 503 -18.61 1.42 -20.15
C MET A 503 -19.42 0.40 -20.96
N ARG A 504 -20.56 -0.08 -20.44
CA ARG A 504 -21.48 -0.99 -21.15
C ARG A 504 -21.92 -0.42 -22.49
N ASP A 505 -22.26 0.88 -22.51
CA ASP A 505 -22.79 1.55 -23.70
C ASP A 505 -21.69 2.03 -24.67
N GLY A 506 -20.41 1.85 -24.30
CA GLY A 506 -19.26 2.26 -25.13
C GLY A 506 -19.11 3.78 -25.29
N VAL A 507 -19.68 4.57 -24.38
CA VAL A 507 -19.66 6.05 -24.44
C VAL A 507 -18.62 6.63 -23.47
N PRO A 508 -17.97 7.76 -23.84
CA PRO A 508 -17.01 8.42 -22.96
C PRO A 508 -17.71 9.06 -21.75
N VAL A 509 -16.95 9.23 -20.67
CA VAL A 509 -17.37 9.99 -19.48
C VAL A 509 -16.55 11.27 -19.42
N SER A 510 -17.21 12.39 -19.16
CA SER A 510 -16.49 13.65 -18.87
C SER A 510 -15.78 13.51 -17.52
N PRO A 511 -14.45 13.73 -17.43
CA PRO A 511 -13.71 13.56 -16.18
C PRO A 511 -14.15 14.51 -15.05
N GLY A 512 -14.93 15.54 -15.34
CA GLY A 512 -15.32 16.55 -14.34
C GLY A 512 -14.17 17.49 -13.99
N ILE A 513 -14.28 18.16 -12.83
CA ILE A 513 -13.25 19.08 -12.34
C ILE A 513 -12.29 18.29 -11.46
N ALA A 514 -11.03 18.18 -11.86
CA ALA A 514 -10.00 17.52 -11.08
C ALA A 514 -9.68 18.27 -9.78
N ALA A 515 -9.16 17.53 -8.79
CA ALA A 515 -8.62 18.13 -7.58
C ALA A 515 -7.49 19.12 -7.91
N PRO A 516 -7.39 20.27 -7.21
CA PRO A 516 -6.34 21.24 -7.47
C PRO A 516 -4.96 20.61 -7.26
N ASP A 517 -3.99 20.99 -8.10
CA ASP A 517 -2.59 20.68 -7.83
C ASP A 517 -2.08 21.58 -6.70
N LEU A 518 -1.47 20.95 -5.70
CA LEU A 518 -0.98 21.58 -4.49
C LEU A 518 0.56 21.61 -4.44
N ALA A 519 1.26 21.21 -5.51
CA ALA A 519 2.72 21.09 -5.56
C ALA A 519 3.45 22.40 -5.18
N ASP A 520 2.97 23.54 -5.68
CA ASP A 520 3.61 24.85 -5.46
C ASP A 520 3.29 25.49 -4.11
N LEU A 521 2.35 24.94 -3.33
CA LEU A 521 2.04 25.49 -2.02
C LEU A 521 3.21 25.29 -1.04
N PRO A 522 3.56 26.29 -0.21
CA PRO A 522 4.58 26.12 0.81
C PRO A 522 4.22 25.00 1.78
N LYS A 523 5.16 24.09 2.02
CA LYS A 523 5.00 22.96 2.93
C LYS A 523 6.08 23.05 4.01
N PRO A 524 5.75 22.85 5.30
CA PRO A 524 6.77 22.63 6.31
C PRO A 524 7.61 21.41 5.93
N THR A 525 8.89 21.63 5.67
CA THR A 525 9.83 20.57 5.27
C THR A 525 10.97 20.43 6.26
N LYS A 526 11.36 19.19 6.54
CA LYS A 526 12.58 18.87 7.28
C LYS A 526 13.62 18.33 6.31
N THR A 527 14.57 19.18 5.92
CA THR A 527 15.60 18.84 4.90
C THR A 527 17.03 18.80 5.44
N THR A 528 17.28 19.40 6.60
CA THR A 528 18.64 19.48 7.15
C THR A 528 18.99 18.24 7.96
N LEU A 529 19.99 17.49 7.50
CA LEU A 529 20.57 16.37 8.24
C LEU A 529 21.69 16.86 9.16
N PRO A 530 21.75 16.39 10.42
CA PRO A 530 22.82 16.76 11.35
C PRO A 530 24.18 16.25 10.84
N PRO A 531 25.30 16.92 11.17
CA PRO A 531 26.64 16.39 10.86
C PRO A 531 26.82 14.98 11.41
N ASP A 532 27.55 14.15 10.66
CA ASP A 532 27.85 12.77 11.01
C ASP A 532 29.20 12.67 11.71
N PHE A 533 29.24 11.87 12.78
CA PHE A 533 30.48 11.55 13.48
C PHE A 533 30.59 10.03 13.65
N PRO A 534 31.76 9.44 13.40
CA PRO A 534 32.00 8.07 13.83
C PRO A 534 32.12 8.03 15.37
N PRO A 535 31.92 6.85 16.00
CA PRO A 535 32.25 6.66 17.41
C PRO A 535 33.70 7.06 17.73
N GLY A 536 33.95 7.46 18.98
CA GLY A 536 35.27 7.97 19.39
C GLY A 536 36.41 7.00 19.08
N GLY A 537 37.42 7.46 18.35
CA GLY A 537 38.58 6.66 17.95
C GLY A 537 38.35 5.70 16.78
N LYS A 538 37.20 5.80 16.09
CA LYS A 538 36.86 5.00 14.90
C LYS A 538 36.75 5.88 13.66
N HIS A 539 36.82 5.25 12.49
CA HIS A 539 36.47 5.81 11.19
C HIS A 539 35.11 5.25 10.73
N PHE A 540 34.44 5.94 9.80
CA PHE A 540 33.24 5.39 9.16
C PHE A 540 33.58 4.07 8.46
N GLY A 541 32.75 3.05 8.69
CA GLY A 541 32.94 1.68 8.19
C GLY A 541 33.70 0.75 9.13
N ASP A 542 34.37 1.28 10.18
CA ASP A 542 35.05 0.42 11.15
C ASP A 542 34.03 -0.48 11.87
N VAL A 543 34.39 -1.75 12.06
CA VAL A 543 33.62 -2.66 12.90
C VAL A 543 33.78 -2.26 14.36
N VAL A 544 32.66 -2.05 15.04
CA VAL A 544 32.55 -1.75 16.46
C VAL A 544 32.40 -3.05 17.24
N THR A 545 31.50 -3.92 16.78
CA THR A 545 31.24 -5.24 17.36
C THR A 545 31.31 -6.28 16.24
N GLU A 546 32.29 -7.18 16.31
CA GLU A 546 32.46 -8.30 15.38
C GLU A 546 31.45 -9.43 15.69
N PRO A 547 31.03 -10.19 14.68
CA PRO A 547 30.35 -11.46 14.92
C PRO A 547 31.30 -12.46 15.60
N GLU A 548 30.73 -13.47 16.28
CA GLU A 548 31.50 -14.60 16.80
C GLU A 548 32.13 -15.39 15.65
N GLY A 549 33.24 -16.08 15.90
CA GLY A 549 33.96 -16.82 14.86
C GLY A 549 33.20 -18.02 14.28
N SER A 550 32.16 -18.50 14.96
CA SER A 550 31.38 -19.66 14.52
C SER A 550 29.94 -19.64 15.02
N TYR A 551 29.01 -20.08 14.16
CA TYR A 551 27.59 -20.23 14.45
C TYR A 551 27.05 -21.58 13.94
N ARG A 552 25.86 -21.94 14.39
CA ARG A 552 25.00 -22.97 13.78
C ARG A 552 23.97 -22.31 12.88
N ALA A 553 23.55 -23.00 11.82
CA ALA A 553 22.42 -22.60 11.00
C ALA A 553 21.17 -22.39 11.87
N GLY A 554 20.34 -21.41 11.53
CA GLY A 554 19.20 -20.99 12.36
C GLY A 554 19.53 -19.96 13.44
N GLN A 555 20.82 -19.66 13.69
CA GLN A 555 21.20 -18.66 14.69
C GLN A 555 21.17 -17.23 14.15
N LYS A 556 20.98 -16.28 15.06
CA LYS A 556 21.09 -14.85 14.82
C LYS A 556 22.55 -14.40 14.90
N ILE A 557 23.05 -13.82 13.81
CA ILE A 557 24.37 -13.19 13.72
C ILE A 557 24.19 -11.67 13.73
N VAL A 558 25.01 -10.96 14.51
CA VAL A 558 24.94 -9.50 14.66
C VAL A 558 26.32 -8.90 14.48
N ALA A 559 26.41 -7.81 13.72
CA ALA A 559 27.60 -6.99 13.61
C ALA A 559 27.22 -5.51 13.76
N GLU A 560 28.09 -4.73 14.41
CA GLU A 560 27.91 -3.29 14.56
C GLU A 560 29.05 -2.52 13.89
N PHE A 561 28.71 -1.46 13.19
CA PHE A 561 29.63 -0.62 12.45
C PHE A 561 29.53 0.84 12.89
N ALA A 562 30.66 1.53 12.83
CA ALA A 562 30.70 2.99 12.83
C ALA A 562 30.04 3.50 11.54
N GLY A 563 28.84 4.05 11.64
CA GLY A 563 28.04 4.44 10.49
C GLY A 563 27.87 5.93 10.34
N ALA A 564 27.06 6.32 9.35
CA ALA A 564 26.57 7.68 9.13
C ALA A 564 25.03 7.66 9.06
N HIS A 565 24.41 8.83 9.05
CA HIS A 565 22.96 8.97 8.92
C HIS A 565 22.49 8.42 7.56
N PRO A 566 21.63 7.40 7.50
CA PRO A 566 21.35 6.71 6.23
C PRO A 566 20.58 7.58 5.23
N ASN A 567 19.85 8.61 5.67
CA ASN A 567 19.20 9.55 4.73
C ASN A 567 20.18 10.41 3.90
N ARG A 568 21.51 10.28 4.08
CA ARG A 568 22.52 10.92 3.19
C ARG A 568 22.42 10.42 1.76
N ASP A 569 22.12 9.13 1.60
CA ASP A 569 21.78 8.50 0.34
C ASP A 569 20.86 7.31 0.65
N LEU A 570 19.70 7.23 -0.01
CA LEU A 570 18.70 6.17 0.24
C LEU A 570 19.14 4.80 -0.30
N HIS A 571 20.24 4.75 -1.05
CA HIS A 571 20.75 3.58 -1.76
C HIS A 571 19.64 2.93 -2.61
N ARG A 572 18.83 3.76 -3.29
CA ARG A 572 17.71 3.27 -4.10
C ARG A 572 18.24 2.45 -5.27
N GLY A 573 17.74 1.22 -5.43
CA GLY A 573 18.30 0.26 -6.39
C GLY A 573 19.69 -0.27 -6.01
N GLY A 574 20.12 -0.03 -4.76
CA GLY A 574 21.33 -0.59 -4.15
C GLY A 574 21.01 -1.18 -2.79
N THR A 575 22.00 -1.25 -1.90
CA THR A 575 21.81 -1.81 -0.56
C THR A 575 22.73 -1.17 0.48
N TYR A 576 22.32 -1.18 1.75
CA TYR A 576 23.16 -0.82 2.89
C TYR A 576 23.96 -2.00 3.43
N LEU A 577 23.56 -3.25 3.16
CA LEU A 577 24.24 -4.43 3.70
C LEU A 577 24.32 -5.57 2.69
N MET A 578 25.33 -6.41 2.84
CA MET A 578 25.39 -7.71 2.16
C MET A 578 25.90 -8.78 3.11
N VAL A 579 25.19 -9.89 3.18
CA VAL A 579 25.73 -11.15 3.70
C VAL A 579 26.37 -11.89 2.53
N GLN A 580 27.63 -12.28 2.70
CA GLN A 580 28.39 -12.95 1.65
C GLN A 580 28.89 -14.31 2.11
N ARG A 581 28.82 -15.31 1.23
CA ARG A 581 29.39 -16.64 1.42
C ARG A 581 30.61 -16.84 0.52
N TYR A 582 31.65 -17.48 1.05
CA TYR A 582 32.82 -17.85 0.26
C TYR A 582 32.58 -19.17 -0.47
N GLU A 583 32.55 -19.13 -1.80
CA GLU A 583 32.31 -20.29 -2.65
C GLU A 583 33.20 -20.28 -3.90
N SER A 584 33.84 -21.41 -4.20
CA SER A 584 34.63 -21.58 -5.44
C SER A 584 35.67 -20.48 -5.66
N GLY A 585 36.36 -20.05 -4.60
CA GLY A 585 37.41 -19.03 -4.67
C GLY A 585 36.92 -17.58 -4.62
N ARG A 586 35.60 -17.32 -4.56
CA ARG A 586 35.02 -15.97 -4.59
C ARG A 586 33.94 -15.76 -3.52
N TRP A 587 33.72 -14.51 -3.13
CA TRP A 587 32.59 -14.12 -2.29
C TRP A 587 31.34 -13.92 -3.14
N ARG A 588 30.24 -14.60 -2.78
CA ARG A 588 28.93 -14.43 -3.40
C ARG A 588 27.97 -13.79 -2.40
N VAL A 589 27.16 -12.84 -2.86
CA VAL A 589 26.07 -12.28 -2.06
C VAL A 589 24.99 -13.34 -1.91
N ILE A 590 24.48 -13.51 -0.70
CA ILE A 590 23.38 -14.44 -0.41
C ILE A 590 22.18 -13.75 0.25
N ALA A 591 22.39 -12.55 0.82
CA ALA A 591 21.31 -11.73 1.33
C ALA A 591 21.71 -10.24 1.34
N ASP A 592 20.75 -9.36 1.16
CA ASP A 592 20.88 -7.90 1.26
C ASP A 592 19.81 -7.28 2.19
N ASP A 593 19.71 -5.94 2.24
CA ASP A 593 18.71 -5.21 3.05
C ASP A 593 17.26 -5.28 2.52
N GLY A 594 17.05 -5.97 1.41
CA GLY A 594 15.75 -6.35 0.86
C GLY A 594 15.32 -7.77 1.22
N ASP A 595 16.19 -8.59 1.83
CA ASP A 595 15.91 -9.97 2.22
C ASP A 595 15.34 -10.08 3.64
N TRP A 596 14.28 -10.89 3.80
CA TRP A 596 13.57 -11.08 5.07
C TRP A 596 14.47 -11.53 6.23
N SER A 597 15.55 -12.24 5.90
CA SER A 597 16.51 -12.78 6.88
C SER A 597 17.44 -11.73 7.49
N THR A 598 17.48 -10.50 6.96
CA THR A 598 18.37 -9.45 7.46
C THR A 598 17.61 -8.27 8.04
N THR A 599 18.29 -7.49 8.86
CA THR A 599 17.82 -6.14 9.22
C THR A 599 18.99 -5.17 9.25
N PHE A 600 18.76 -3.97 8.72
CA PHE A 600 19.61 -2.80 8.88
C PHE A 600 19.01 -1.90 9.97
N ARG A 601 19.74 -1.57 11.04
CA ARG A 601 19.28 -0.62 12.06
C ARG A 601 20.30 0.49 12.28
N TRP A 602 19.86 1.74 12.21
CA TRP A 602 20.62 2.92 12.58
C TRP A 602 20.21 3.41 13.97
N THR A 603 21.19 3.81 14.77
CA THR A 603 20.98 4.47 16.06
C THR A 603 21.93 5.65 16.24
N ARG A 604 21.48 6.63 17.03
CA ARG A 604 22.32 7.74 17.47
C ARG A 604 23.09 7.33 18.73
N GLY A 605 24.41 7.25 18.62
CA GLY A 605 25.34 6.97 19.70
C GLY A 605 25.76 8.21 20.49
N ALA A 606 26.72 8.03 21.41
CA ALA A 606 27.29 9.10 22.22
C ALA A 606 27.93 10.20 21.34
N ALA A 607 27.90 11.46 21.80
CA ALA A 607 28.41 12.63 21.08
C ALA A 607 27.83 12.78 19.66
N SER A 608 26.57 12.36 19.46
CA SER A 608 25.90 12.37 18.15
C SER A 608 26.55 11.49 17.08
N SER A 609 27.29 10.46 17.50
CA SER A 609 27.82 9.46 16.56
C SER A 609 26.69 8.62 15.95
N SER A 610 26.96 8.01 14.80
CA SER A 610 26.03 7.11 14.13
C SER A 610 26.53 5.66 14.26
N LEU A 611 25.68 4.77 14.74
CA LEU A 611 25.94 3.33 14.83
C LEU A 611 24.97 2.58 13.92
N VAL A 612 25.49 1.61 13.19
CA VAL A 612 24.71 0.71 12.33
C VAL A 612 24.84 -0.71 12.84
N THR A 613 23.71 -1.30 13.24
CA THR A 613 23.61 -2.71 13.61
C THR A 613 23.02 -3.48 12.44
N ILE A 614 23.76 -4.43 11.90
CA ILE A 614 23.28 -5.39 10.91
C ILE A 614 23.02 -6.71 11.62
N THR A 615 21.83 -7.25 11.41
CA THR A 615 21.47 -8.60 11.87
C THR A 615 21.25 -9.49 10.65
N TRP A 616 21.74 -10.73 10.72
CA TRP A 616 21.35 -11.82 9.83
C TRP A 616 20.80 -12.97 10.68
N ASN A 617 19.51 -13.22 10.56
CA ASN A 617 18.86 -14.42 11.11
C ASN A 617 19.07 -15.55 10.09
N SER A 618 20.15 -16.30 10.25
CA SER A 618 20.50 -17.35 9.28
C SER A 618 19.37 -18.38 9.17
N PRO A 619 18.91 -18.74 7.95
CA PRO A 619 17.96 -19.82 7.78
C PRO A 619 18.44 -21.14 8.39
N ALA A 620 17.51 -22.01 8.80
CA ALA A 620 17.83 -23.31 9.41
C ALA A 620 18.55 -24.27 8.43
N ASP A 621 18.39 -24.05 7.13
CA ASP A 621 19.04 -24.77 6.04
C ASP A 621 20.27 -24.03 5.48
N THR A 622 20.78 -23.01 6.19
CA THR A 622 21.97 -22.27 5.78
C THR A 622 23.13 -23.25 5.51
N PRO A 623 23.68 -23.27 4.29
CA PRO A 623 24.76 -24.19 3.98
C PRO A 623 26.01 -23.98 4.86
N GLN A 624 26.74 -25.05 5.15
CA GLN A 624 28.00 -24.92 5.87
C GLN A 624 29.01 -24.08 5.06
N GLY A 625 29.76 -23.21 5.73
CA GLY A 625 30.93 -22.55 5.18
C GLY A 625 31.26 -21.21 5.81
N ARG A 626 32.14 -20.47 5.14
CA ARG A 626 32.62 -19.15 5.56
C ARG A 626 31.73 -18.03 5.07
N TYR A 627 31.44 -17.11 5.96
CA TYR A 627 30.59 -15.95 5.75
C TYR A 627 31.26 -14.66 6.22
N ARG A 628 30.78 -13.53 5.70
CA ARG A 628 31.08 -12.20 6.21
C ARG A 628 29.91 -11.25 5.97
N ILE A 629 29.84 -10.19 6.76
CA ILE A 629 28.86 -9.10 6.59
C ILE A 629 29.59 -7.86 6.08
N ARG A 630 29.03 -7.23 5.05
CA ARG A 630 29.49 -5.92 4.53
C ARG A 630 28.45 -4.86 4.83
N TYR A 631 28.92 -3.66 5.13
CA TYR A 631 28.14 -2.45 5.32
C TYR A 631 28.57 -1.41 4.29
N TYR A 632 27.61 -0.70 3.71
CA TYR A 632 27.80 0.40 2.76
C TYR A 632 27.07 1.63 3.30
N GLY A 633 27.73 2.79 3.29
CA GLY A 633 27.09 4.02 3.72
C GLY A 633 27.77 5.27 3.17
N ASP A 634 27.11 6.40 3.37
CA ASP A 634 27.55 7.69 2.86
C ASP A 634 27.61 8.70 4.00
N SER A 635 28.80 9.30 4.18
CA SER A 635 29.04 10.38 5.14
C SER A 635 29.02 11.74 4.43
N ALA A 636 29.04 12.83 5.19
CA ALA A 636 29.20 14.18 4.65
C ALA A 636 30.52 14.80 5.12
N SER A 637 31.25 15.42 4.20
CA SER A 637 32.41 16.25 4.50
C SER A 637 31.98 17.55 5.20
N HIS A 638 32.95 18.33 5.70
CA HIS A 638 32.68 19.66 6.26
C HIS A 638 32.09 20.65 5.23
N SER A 639 32.33 20.44 3.93
CA SER A 639 31.73 21.22 2.84
C SER A 639 30.36 20.69 2.40
N GLY A 640 29.87 19.60 3.01
CA GLY A 640 28.60 18.95 2.65
C GLY A 640 28.69 17.99 1.47
N GLU A 641 29.89 17.73 0.95
CA GLU A 641 30.11 16.73 -0.10
C GLU A 641 29.90 15.32 0.46
N ARG A 642 29.23 14.47 -0.30
CA ARG A 642 28.95 13.09 0.08
C ARG A 642 30.19 12.21 -0.16
N ILE A 643 30.59 11.45 0.85
CA ILE A 643 31.74 10.55 0.80
C ILE A 643 31.27 9.12 1.09
N PRO A 644 31.23 8.23 0.07
CA PRO A 644 30.87 6.83 0.27
C PRO A 644 31.98 6.09 1.01
N PHE A 645 31.60 5.14 1.84
CA PHE A 645 32.52 4.27 2.57
C PHE A 645 31.93 2.85 2.70
N SER A 646 32.76 1.89 3.09
CA SER A 646 32.29 0.54 3.37
C SER A 646 33.04 -0.10 4.54
N GLY A 647 32.35 -0.97 5.26
CA GLY A 647 32.89 -1.82 6.32
C GLY A 647 32.76 -3.30 5.96
N THR A 648 33.61 -4.15 6.53
CA THR A 648 33.50 -5.60 6.37
C THR A 648 33.96 -6.28 7.66
N THR A 649 33.14 -7.21 8.18
CA THR A 649 33.49 -7.99 9.37
C THR A 649 34.66 -8.93 9.12
N GLN A 650 35.21 -9.46 10.21
CA GLN A 650 35.95 -10.72 10.13
C GLN A 650 35.07 -11.85 9.56
N GLU A 651 35.74 -12.85 8.99
CA GLU A 651 35.08 -14.07 8.52
C GLU A 651 34.59 -14.90 9.71
N PHE A 652 33.44 -15.53 9.55
CA PHE A 652 32.90 -16.48 10.53
C PHE A 652 32.38 -17.74 9.82
N GLU A 653 32.41 -18.86 10.53
CA GLU A 653 31.92 -20.15 10.01
C GLU A 653 30.45 -20.36 10.42
N VAL A 654 29.62 -20.86 9.51
CA VAL A 654 28.29 -21.41 9.83
C VAL A 654 28.35 -22.92 9.65
N SER A 655 27.93 -23.65 10.67
CA SER A 655 27.88 -25.11 10.72
C SER A 655 26.43 -25.61 10.78
N SER A 656 26.21 -26.86 10.39
CA SER A 656 24.89 -27.51 10.39
C SER A 656 24.32 -27.75 11.78
#